data_AF-A0A1Q3V534-F1
#
_entry.id   AF-A0A1Q3V534-F1
#
_cell.length_a   1.000
_cell.length_b   1.000
_cell.length_c   1.000
_cell.angle_alpha   90.00
_cell.angle_beta   90.00
_cell.angle_gamma   90.00
#
_symmetry.space_group_name_H-M   'P 1'
#
loop_
_entity.id
_entity.type
_entity.pdbx_description
1 polymer ?
#
loop_
_entity_poly.entity_id
_entity_poly.type
_entity_poly.pdbx_seq_one_letter_code
_entity_poly.pdbx_strand_id
1 'polypeptide(L)'
;MLGALLKRLLPALAAGMALVGTLPTGAHAAEKTDISQIPSDGWKPNEDDRWLFDLRSGQYRLGDGVRGYQTPQGLCVDLADVVLALDLAVRVDRKLRRATGWVLDERRTFLIDRDAGEVRAGSERFRIGANTIRDTAAGWCVDLASLSKWIGVPISADLSNAVLRIDSKEKLPFQLAAERRARAATIRPQTRFDLASLPQTARPYRTWSTPSVDVVASAGVVSDKQGGSSTQARYEIFAAGELLKQSFDARLSSDDKGVPDSLRLRLYRTDPTGQLLGPLRATHYAVGDVSLLSTGIVAQSVPGRGAVLTNRPVERPDAFDKTDFRGDLPAGWDAELYRNGQLLAFTSPNGDGRYEFLGVPLQYGSNRFEIVLYGPQGQVRREIRQLQVGLDSIPPQKTWYWAGIAQDDTDLIEFGGPRGGAFRRGWRGSAGIERGLDTRTSIAAYFHSLLIENIRRNYGEAALRRSIGPTLLEVGAAYADDGGRALRASWLAGFGETYIRADAMRGWGGFVSDRFINNINGLYSVSIDQSVKLGQTVLPLHVDLAKIDRTSGVSSIEASARASASFRTITLTGQIDWSRSDVPYGPDPPDNLTATLLANARIGRVRLRGEARFALAGSNADSRLTAIAEWSGKRDAEWRAELGYDKGLDRARAGIGYTRRFDKFQLSGFGEVASDGSVAASLSLAFSFGPRSRADGGSGGWRVSSEKLASRGQVLAEVWMDDNADGIRQPGEAAVADVPLTAGNAFVDRATAKDGSATIDGLEPFRPVMIGIDAGSLPDPYVQPALPGVVVTPRPGVATRVALPLTAAGEIEGVAMRDGGNAIEGLQFELVDAEGRVRATTLTEFDGYFLFESVAYGRYTVRMAKASAAALRLDPAFVLSAVPGKQMPRVRLGTLALRPLARALAGGDAADGGQGGARAPPNDARDGGG
;
A
#
# COMPACT_ATOMS: atom_id res chain seq x y z
N MET A 1 23.09 -47.79 17.32
CA MET A 1 24.21 -47.23 16.53
C MET A 1 23.90 -45.94 15.76
N LEU A 2 22.64 -45.45 15.67
CA LEU A 2 22.33 -44.14 15.06
C LEU A 2 22.61 -42.91 15.96
N GLY A 3 22.62 -43.08 17.29
CA GLY A 3 22.84 -41.95 18.23
C GLY A 3 24.26 -41.36 18.25
N ALA A 4 25.26 -42.13 17.80
CA ALA A 4 26.65 -41.65 17.69
C ALA A 4 26.92 -40.91 16.36
N LEU A 5 26.07 -41.10 15.34
CA LEU A 5 26.15 -40.37 14.08
C LEU A 5 25.55 -38.97 14.21
N LEU A 6 24.47 -38.80 14.98
CA LEU A 6 23.83 -37.48 15.18
C LEU A 6 24.67 -36.52 16.03
N LYS A 7 25.41 -37.00 17.04
CA LYS A 7 26.28 -36.13 17.86
C LYS A 7 27.51 -35.58 17.12
N ARG A 8 27.91 -36.18 16.00
CA ARG A 8 29.01 -35.69 15.15
C ARG A 8 28.55 -34.73 14.03
N LEU A 9 27.25 -34.64 13.75
CA LEU A 9 26.70 -33.78 12.69
C LEU A 9 26.14 -32.45 13.20
N LEU A 10 25.93 -32.28 14.52
CA LEU A 10 25.46 -31.02 15.11
C LEU A 10 26.41 -29.81 14.91
N PRO A 11 27.76 -29.94 14.97
CA PRO A 11 28.63 -28.79 14.68
C PRO A 11 28.78 -28.51 13.18
N ALA A 12 28.40 -29.45 12.30
CA ALA A 12 28.45 -29.28 10.84
C ALA A 12 27.17 -28.62 10.27
N LEU A 13 26.02 -28.78 10.94
CA LEU A 13 24.77 -28.10 10.57
C LEU A 13 24.71 -26.64 11.07
N ALA A 14 25.42 -26.31 12.16
CA ALA A 14 25.54 -24.94 12.65
C ALA A 14 26.51 -24.06 11.84
N ALA A 15 27.40 -24.64 11.03
CA ALA A 15 28.33 -23.90 10.18
C ALA A 15 27.82 -23.67 8.74
N GLY A 16 26.70 -24.30 8.35
CA GLY A 16 26.15 -24.23 6.99
C GLY A 16 25.35 -22.96 6.65
N MET A 17 25.09 -22.07 7.61
CA MET A 17 24.36 -20.81 7.39
C MET A 17 25.24 -19.55 7.40
N ALA A 18 26.57 -19.68 7.40
CA ALA A 18 27.47 -18.52 7.47
C ALA A 18 28.44 -18.33 6.27
N LEU A 19 28.42 -19.18 5.23
CA LEU A 19 29.30 -18.98 4.07
C LEU A 19 28.63 -19.36 2.75
N VAL A 20 27.96 -18.38 2.14
CA VAL A 20 27.86 -18.30 0.68
C VAL A 20 28.63 -17.04 0.29
N GLY A 21 29.84 -17.23 -0.26
CA GLY A 21 30.58 -16.09 -0.78
C GLY A 21 32.07 -16.25 -1.03
N THR A 22 32.62 -17.44 -1.29
CA THR A 22 34.01 -17.53 -1.82
C THR A 22 34.17 -18.75 -2.75
N LEU A 23 34.12 -18.50 -4.05
CA LEU A 23 34.78 -19.34 -5.07
C LEU A 23 36.16 -18.73 -5.35
N PRO A 24 37.26 -19.49 -5.41
CA PRO A 24 38.51 -19.00 -5.95
C PRO A 24 38.58 -19.33 -7.44
N THR A 25 38.58 -18.32 -8.29
CA THR A 25 39.17 -18.42 -9.64
C THR A 25 40.65 -18.10 -9.53
N GLY A 26 41.51 -19.03 -9.93
CA GLY A 26 42.95 -18.83 -9.97
C GLY A 26 43.35 -17.76 -10.98
N ALA A 27 44.37 -16.98 -10.64
CA ALA A 27 45.24 -16.30 -11.59
C ALA A 27 46.55 -15.89 -10.91
N HIS A 28 47.63 -16.49 -11.42
CA HIS A 28 49.01 -16.03 -11.51
C HIS A 28 49.56 -15.02 -10.49
N ALA A 29 50.60 -15.49 -9.78
CA ALA A 29 51.54 -14.67 -9.04
C ALA A 29 52.18 -13.61 -9.95
N ALA A 30 51.92 -12.35 -9.66
CA ALA A 30 52.75 -11.23 -10.07
C ALA A 30 53.60 -10.80 -8.87
N GLU A 31 54.89 -10.69 -9.13
CA GLU A 31 55.98 -10.34 -8.24
C GLU A 31 55.69 -9.03 -7.47
N LYS A 32 55.74 -9.08 -6.13
CA LYS A 32 55.58 -7.91 -5.26
C LYS A 32 56.84 -7.05 -5.35
N THR A 33 56.74 -5.87 -5.96
CA THR A 33 57.72 -4.81 -5.79
C THR A 33 57.39 -4.05 -4.51
N ASP A 34 58.28 -4.07 -3.52
CA ASP A 34 58.14 -3.34 -2.27
C ASP A 34 58.17 -1.81 -2.53
N ILE A 35 57.10 -1.11 -2.17
CA ILE A 35 56.91 0.33 -2.41
C ILE A 35 57.47 1.18 -1.24
N SER A 36 58.24 0.58 -0.34
CA SER A 36 58.79 1.25 0.85
C SER A 36 59.97 2.19 0.57
N GLN A 37 60.33 2.43 -0.70
CA GLN A 37 61.51 3.23 -1.07
C GLN A 37 61.24 4.46 -1.97
N ILE A 38 60.02 5.03 -1.97
CA ILE A 38 59.81 6.34 -2.62
C ILE A 38 60.06 7.46 -1.59
N PRO A 39 61.04 8.38 -1.79
CA PRO A 39 61.35 9.42 -0.81
C PRO A 39 60.15 10.36 -0.56
N SER A 40 59.68 10.43 0.68
CA SER A 40 58.68 11.41 1.12
C SER A 40 59.35 12.70 1.58
N ASP A 41 58.78 13.87 1.28
CA ASP A 41 59.36 15.20 1.56
C ASP A 41 59.40 15.60 3.07
N GLY A 42 59.27 14.65 3.99
CA GLY A 42 59.38 14.90 5.44
C GLY A 42 58.30 15.80 6.07
N TRP A 43 57.41 16.43 5.28
CA TRP A 43 56.31 17.27 5.78
C TRP A 43 55.35 16.45 6.66
N LYS A 44 55.01 17.03 7.82
CA LYS A 44 54.05 16.46 8.77
C LYS A 44 52.88 17.43 8.98
N PRO A 45 51.65 16.94 9.12
CA PRO A 45 50.50 17.78 9.40
C PRO A 45 50.70 18.57 10.71
N ASN A 46 50.61 19.89 10.63
CA ASN A 46 50.59 20.81 11.78
C ASN A 46 49.26 21.57 11.80
N GLU A 47 49.01 22.37 12.84
CA GLU A 47 47.75 23.11 12.99
C GLU A 47 47.67 24.36 12.09
N ASP A 48 48.81 24.98 11.78
CA ASP A 48 48.89 26.21 10.98
C ASP A 48 48.53 25.96 9.50
N ASP A 49 48.74 24.74 9.01
CA ASP A 49 48.45 24.32 7.64
C ASP A 49 47.00 23.84 7.44
N ARG A 50 46.16 23.82 8.50
CA ARG A 50 44.79 23.26 8.45
C ARG A 50 43.77 24.22 7.86
N TRP A 51 42.95 23.68 6.97
CA TRP A 51 41.82 24.37 6.38
C TRP A 51 40.52 23.55 6.53
N LEU A 52 39.40 24.25 6.66
CA LEU A 52 38.06 23.67 6.51
C LEU A 52 37.37 24.42 5.37
N PHE A 53 37.24 23.76 4.23
CA PHE A 53 36.67 24.36 3.03
C PHE A 53 35.17 24.15 2.94
N ASP A 54 34.44 25.15 2.49
CA ASP A 54 33.06 24.98 2.04
C ASP A 54 33.05 24.44 0.59
N LEU A 55 32.39 23.31 0.34
CA LEU A 55 32.33 22.73 -1.01
C LEU A 55 31.11 23.27 -1.77
N ARG A 56 31.33 23.86 -2.94
CA ARG A 56 30.28 24.53 -3.71
C ARG A 56 30.25 24.10 -5.17
N SER A 57 29.05 23.95 -5.71
CA SER A 57 28.81 23.74 -7.14
C SER A 57 27.67 24.65 -7.60
N GLY A 58 28.02 25.74 -8.30
CA GLY A 58 27.06 26.81 -8.61
C GLY A 58 26.45 27.41 -7.33
N GLN A 59 25.12 27.41 -7.24
CA GLN A 59 24.37 27.88 -6.07
C GLN A 59 24.26 26.85 -4.92
N TYR A 60 24.74 25.62 -5.13
CA TYR A 60 24.58 24.53 -4.16
C TYR A 60 25.79 24.44 -3.23
N ARG A 61 25.53 24.48 -1.92
CA ARG A 61 26.47 24.12 -0.87
C ARG A 61 26.38 22.62 -0.60
N LEU A 62 27.51 21.93 -0.55
CA LEU A 62 27.61 20.48 -0.51
C LEU A 62 28.26 20.02 0.81
N GLY A 63 27.53 19.23 1.59
CA GLY A 63 27.97 18.72 2.89
C GLY A 63 28.19 19.81 3.96
N ASP A 64 28.86 19.41 5.05
CA ASP A 64 29.14 20.28 6.21
C ASP A 64 30.54 20.91 6.18
N GLY A 65 31.27 20.74 5.06
CA GLY A 65 32.63 21.22 4.84
C GLY A 65 33.65 20.08 4.63
N VAL A 66 34.76 20.40 3.96
CA VAL A 66 35.83 19.47 3.60
C VAL A 66 37.12 19.90 4.28
N ARG A 67 37.68 19.06 5.14
CA ARG A 67 38.97 19.34 5.77
C ARG A 67 40.10 19.19 4.75
N GLY A 68 41.10 20.06 4.83
CA GLY A 68 42.28 20.00 3.98
C GLY A 68 43.51 20.58 4.65
N TYR A 69 44.66 20.38 4.02
CA TYR A 69 45.95 20.90 4.48
C TYR A 69 46.71 21.53 3.33
N GLN A 70 47.26 22.72 3.55
CA GLN A 70 48.19 23.34 2.62
C GLN A 70 49.57 22.70 2.79
N THR A 71 50.08 22.05 1.74
CA THR A 71 51.40 21.40 1.75
C THR A 71 52.37 22.17 0.85
N PRO A 72 53.69 21.96 0.99
CA PRO A 72 54.68 22.59 0.11
C PRO A 72 54.48 22.27 -1.39
N GLN A 73 53.83 21.14 -1.71
CA GLN A 73 53.54 20.69 -3.08
C GLN A 73 52.14 21.08 -3.58
N GLY A 74 51.31 21.71 -2.75
CA GLY A 74 49.93 22.04 -3.09
C GLY A 74 48.93 21.66 -2.00
N LEU A 75 47.64 21.81 -2.31
CA LEU A 75 46.56 21.55 -1.37
C LEU A 75 46.17 20.06 -1.39
N CYS A 76 46.08 19.44 -0.23
CA CYS A 76 45.44 18.13 -0.08
C CYS A 76 44.13 18.24 0.70
N VAL A 77 43.17 17.38 0.40
CA VAL A 77 41.83 17.35 1.02
C VAL A 77 41.51 15.96 1.56
N ASP A 78 40.74 15.89 2.63
CA ASP A 78 40.33 14.62 3.22
C ASP A 78 39.38 13.87 2.29
N LEU A 79 39.77 12.66 1.90
CA LEU A 79 39.01 11.85 0.95
C LEU A 79 37.61 11.48 1.49
N ALA A 80 37.47 11.21 2.79
CA ALA A 80 36.20 10.80 3.35
C ALA A 80 35.21 11.97 3.38
N ASP A 81 35.69 13.18 3.70
CA ASP A 81 34.88 14.39 3.65
C ASP A 81 34.42 14.71 2.22
N VAL A 82 35.30 14.57 1.22
CA VAL A 82 34.93 14.79 -0.20
C VAL A 82 33.92 13.75 -0.68
N VAL A 83 34.10 12.47 -0.31
CA VAL A 83 33.16 11.38 -0.63
C VAL A 83 31.79 11.67 -0.03
N LEU A 84 31.73 12.11 1.22
CA LEU A 84 30.49 12.42 1.90
C LEU A 84 29.81 13.68 1.34
N ALA A 85 30.58 14.73 1.08
CA ALA A 85 30.04 15.99 0.55
C ALA A 85 29.49 15.84 -0.88
N LEU A 86 30.09 14.97 -1.70
CA LEU A 86 29.62 14.68 -3.06
C LEU A 86 28.68 13.49 -3.17
N ASP A 87 28.33 12.85 -2.04
CA ASP A 87 27.52 11.63 -1.98
C ASP A 87 28.04 10.53 -2.92
N LEU A 88 29.37 10.32 -2.94
CA LEU A 88 30.01 9.30 -3.77
C LEU A 88 29.84 7.93 -3.12
N ALA A 89 29.52 6.92 -3.92
CA ALA A 89 29.41 5.53 -3.47
C ALA A 89 30.80 4.86 -3.32
N VAL A 90 31.68 5.48 -2.53
CA VAL A 90 33.05 5.04 -2.27
C VAL A 90 33.24 4.79 -0.78
N ARG A 91 33.69 3.60 -0.41
CA ARG A 91 34.02 3.27 0.98
C ARG A 91 35.53 3.34 1.17
N VAL A 92 35.99 4.18 2.10
CA VAL A 92 37.40 4.28 2.50
C VAL A 92 37.65 3.34 3.68
N ASP A 93 38.48 2.32 3.50
CA ASP A 93 38.92 1.40 4.56
C ASP A 93 40.38 1.68 4.93
N ARG A 94 40.56 2.34 6.08
CA ARG A 94 41.89 2.70 6.59
C ARG A 94 42.72 1.49 7.00
N LYS A 95 42.09 0.40 7.47
CA LYS A 95 42.79 -0.81 7.92
C LYS A 95 43.29 -1.62 6.74
N LEU A 96 42.48 -1.72 5.69
CA LEU A 96 42.81 -2.43 4.45
C LEU A 96 43.60 -1.58 3.45
N ARG A 97 43.92 -0.32 3.80
CA ARG A 97 44.64 0.64 2.94
C ARG A 97 44.04 0.77 1.53
N ARG A 98 42.72 0.57 1.42
CA ARG A 98 41.94 0.61 0.16
C ARG A 98 40.70 1.50 0.24
N ALA A 99 40.37 2.14 -0.88
CA ALA A 99 39.05 2.78 -1.06
C ALA A 99 38.37 2.14 -2.27
N THR A 100 37.13 1.66 -2.13
CA THR A 100 36.41 0.90 -3.17
C THR A 100 35.01 1.44 -3.40
N GLY A 101 34.58 1.49 -4.65
CA GLY A 101 33.26 1.97 -5.00
C GLY A 101 33.11 2.30 -6.48
N TRP A 102 32.31 3.32 -6.76
CA TRP A 102 32.15 3.93 -8.08
C TRP A 102 31.86 5.42 -7.92
N VAL A 103 32.11 6.19 -8.99
CA VAL A 103 32.04 7.65 -8.97
C VAL A 103 31.16 8.14 -10.11
N LEU A 104 30.14 8.95 -9.80
CA LEU A 104 29.10 9.48 -10.70
C LEU A 104 28.14 8.44 -11.29
N ASP A 105 28.65 7.32 -11.82
CA ASP A 105 27.88 6.22 -12.44
C ASP A 105 28.46 4.86 -12.01
N GLU A 106 27.61 3.84 -11.82
CA GLU A 106 28.01 2.47 -11.44
C GLU A 106 28.98 1.82 -12.44
N ARG A 107 28.97 2.25 -13.71
CA ARG A 107 29.91 1.80 -14.74
C ARG A 107 31.32 2.34 -14.51
N ARG A 108 31.48 3.42 -13.76
CA ARG A 108 32.77 4.06 -13.48
C ARG A 108 33.27 3.65 -12.10
N THR A 109 33.74 2.41 -12.03
CA THR A 109 34.32 1.83 -10.81
C THR A 109 35.52 2.64 -10.32
N PHE A 110 35.68 2.73 -9.01
CA PHE A 110 36.73 3.49 -8.37
C PHE A 110 37.40 2.64 -7.30
N LEU A 111 38.71 2.43 -7.46
CA LEU A 111 39.55 1.70 -6.53
C LEU A 111 40.83 2.50 -6.29
N ILE A 112 41.12 2.82 -5.04
CA ILE A 112 42.46 3.21 -4.59
C ILE A 112 43.03 2.02 -3.85
N ASP A 113 44.17 1.49 -4.32
CA ASP A 113 44.94 0.46 -3.64
C ASP A 113 46.33 1.00 -3.31
N ARG A 114 46.54 1.40 -2.05
CA ARG A 114 47.80 2.00 -1.62
C ARG A 114 48.92 0.97 -1.49
N ASP A 115 48.61 -0.31 -1.33
CA ASP A 115 49.61 -1.38 -1.23
C ASP A 115 50.07 -1.82 -2.63
N ALA A 116 49.19 -1.75 -3.62
CA ALA A 116 49.56 -1.93 -5.03
C ALA A 116 50.12 -0.64 -5.69
N GLY A 117 50.00 0.52 -5.03
CA GLY A 117 50.45 1.80 -5.56
C GLY A 117 49.65 2.29 -6.78
N GLU A 118 48.40 1.87 -6.92
CA GLU A 118 47.55 2.10 -8.11
C GLU A 118 46.19 2.68 -7.73
N VAL A 119 45.67 3.60 -8.56
CA VAL A 119 44.27 4.03 -8.58
C VAL A 119 43.65 3.61 -9.89
N ARG A 120 42.48 2.97 -9.84
CA ARG A 120 41.68 2.59 -11.00
C ARG A 120 40.39 3.39 -10.98
N ALA A 121 40.13 4.15 -12.03
CA ALA A 121 38.90 4.94 -12.20
C ALA A 121 38.29 4.65 -13.58
N GLY A 122 37.25 3.81 -13.61
CA GLY A 122 36.71 3.24 -14.84
C GLY A 122 37.75 2.37 -15.55
N SER A 123 38.05 2.70 -16.81
CA SER A 123 39.09 2.03 -17.60
C SER A 123 40.49 2.59 -17.38
N GLU A 124 40.62 3.74 -16.72
CA GLU A 124 41.91 4.41 -16.53
C GLU A 124 42.63 3.92 -15.27
N ARG A 125 43.97 3.88 -15.35
CA ARG A 125 44.87 3.47 -14.28
C ARG A 125 45.88 4.58 -14.02
N PHE A 126 46.03 4.94 -12.76
CA PHE A 126 46.96 5.96 -12.31
C PHE A 126 47.93 5.38 -11.28
N ARG A 127 49.19 5.78 -11.34
CA ARG A 127 50.18 5.42 -10.32
C ARG A 127 50.09 6.41 -9.16
N ILE A 128 50.15 5.90 -7.93
CA ILE A 128 50.21 6.72 -6.72
C ILE A 128 51.67 7.17 -6.52
N GLY A 129 51.95 8.46 -6.67
CA GLY A 129 53.25 9.05 -6.33
C GLY A 129 53.44 9.20 -4.82
N ALA A 130 54.70 9.33 -4.36
CA ALA A 130 55.09 9.36 -2.94
C ALA A 130 54.25 10.30 -2.05
N ASN A 131 53.89 11.46 -2.60
CA ASN A 131 53.23 12.55 -1.86
C ASN A 131 51.74 12.71 -2.22
N THR A 132 51.17 11.78 -2.98
CA THR A 132 49.79 11.92 -3.52
C THR A 132 48.74 11.67 -2.44
N ILE A 133 49.00 10.75 -1.51
CA ILE A 133 48.12 10.40 -0.40
C ILE A 133 48.92 10.41 0.88
N ARG A 134 48.57 11.31 1.81
CA ARG A 134 49.21 11.48 3.12
C ARG A 134 48.25 11.06 4.22
N ASP A 135 48.79 10.39 5.24
CA ASP A 135 47.99 10.01 6.42
C ASP A 135 47.92 11.20 7.40
N THR A 136 46.71 11.55 7.83
CA THR A 136 46.45 12.62 8.79
C THR A 136 45.54 12.11 9.92
N ALA A 137 45.34 12.93 10.95
CA ALA A 137 44.38 12.63 12.02
C ALA A 137 42.93 12.52 11.49
N ALA A 138 42.59 13.33 10.48
CA ALA A 138 41.26 13.38 9.86
C ALA A 138 40.97 12.15 8.96
N GLY A 139 42.01 11.58 8.36
CA GLY A 139 41.88 10.52 7.36
C GLY A 139 42.99 10.61 6.30
N TRP A 140 42.68 10.16 5.09
CA TRP A 140 43.62 10.25 3.97
C TRP A 140 43.49 11.63 3.31
N CYS A 141 44.56 12.42 3.42
CA CYS A 141 44.67 13.68 2.71
C CYS A 141 45.23 13.41 1.31
N VAL A 142 44.37 13.57 0.30
CA VAL A 142 44.69 13.32 -1.10
C VAL A 142 44.96 14.64 -1.79
N ASP A 143 46.04 14.71 -2.55
CA ASP A 143 46.33 15.87 -3.41
C ASP A 143 45.11 16.23 -4.27
N LEU A 144 44.67 17.49 -4.21
CA LEU A 144 43.39 17.92 -4.79
C LEU A 144 43.38 17.79 -6.33
N ALA A 145 44.51 18.05 -6.99
CA ALA A 145 44.63 17.93 -8.43
C ALA A 145 44.52 16.46 -8.88
N SER A 146 45.21 15.56 -8.15
CA SER A 146 45.13 14.12 -8.37
C SER A 146 43.73 13.59 -8.11
N LEU A 147 43.09 14.01 -7.01
CA LEU A 147 41.73 13.61 -6.68
C LEU A 147 40.73 14.04 -7.74
N SER A 148 40.78 15.32 -8.18
CA SER A 148 39.92 15.86 -9.23
C SER A 148 40.03 15.05 -10.53
N LYS A 149 41.26 14.65 -10.89
CA LYS A 149 41.52 13.82 -12.06
C LYS A 149 40.90 12.42 -11.92
N TRP A 150 41.09 11.77 -10.76
CA TRP A 150 40.58 10.41 -10.58
C TRP A 150 39.05 10.34 -10.56
N ILE A 151 38.39 11.29 -9.89
CA ILE A 151 36.92 11.35 -9.82
C ILE A 151 36.31 11.97 -11.10
N GLY A 152 37.12 12.62 -11.94
CA GLY A 152 36.68 13.33 -13.16
C GLY A 152 35.72 14.47 -12.87
N VAL A 153 35.90 15.14 -11.73
CA VAL A 153 35.16 16.34 -11.35
C VAL A 153 36.18 17.44 -11.13
N PRO A 154 36.15 18.55 -11.90
CA PRO A 154 37.11 19.63 -11.73
C PRO A 154 36.81 20.38 -10.43
N ILE A 155 37.68 20.23 -9.43
CA ILE A 155 37.61 20.96 -8.16
C ILE A 155 38.76 21.96 -8.11
N SER A 156 38.43 23.25 -8.00
CA SER A 156 39.37 24.33 -7.78
C SER A 156 39.29 24.83 -6.34
N ALA A 157 40.41 25.25 -5.77
CA ALA A 157 40.44 25.80 -4.41
C ALA A 157 40.60 27.32 -4.45
N ASP A 158 39.70 28.01 -3.77
CA ASP A 158 39.82 29.42 -3.42
C ASP A 158 40.22 29.51 -1.95
N LEU A 159 41.54 29.65 -1.73
CA LEU A 159 42.12 29.73 -0.40
C LEU A 159 41.70 31.00 0.35
N SER A 160 41.40 32.10 -0.35
CA SER A 160 41.03 33.37 0.30
C SER A 160 39.66 33.29 0.95
N ASN A 161 38.75 32.53 0.34
CA ASN A 161 37.39 32.35 0.82
C ASN A 161 37.18 31.01 1.56
N ALA A 162 38.20 30.17 1.66
CA ALA A 162 38.11 28.79 2.11
C ALA A 162 36.97 28.02 1.40
N VAL A 163 36.92 28.09 0.08
CA VAL A 163 35.91 27.40 -0.74
C VAL A 163 36.58 26.44 -1.72
N LEU A 164 36.05 25.22 -1.83
CA LEU A 164 36.32 24.32 -2.94
C LEU A 164 35.19 24.47 -3.97
N ARG A 165 35.50 24.93 -5.17
CA ARG A 165 34.51 25.18 -6.22
C ARG A 165 34.56 24.09 -7.28
N ILE A 166 33.38 23.58 -7.65
CA ILE A 166 33.22 22.55 -8.67
C ILE A 166 32.76 23.21 -9.97
N ASP A 167 33.66 23.23 -10.95
CA ASP A 167 33.48 23.92 -12.23
C ASP A 167 33.18 22.92 -13.36
N SER A 168 32.08 22.16 -13.24
CA SER A 168 31.66 21.18 -14.26
C SER A 168 30.70 21.79 -15.29
N LYS A 169 30.95 21.54 -16.58
CA LYS A 169 30.03 21.92 -17.68
C LYS A 169 28.81 21.00 -17.78
N GLU A 170 28.94 19.77 -17.30
CA GLU A 170 27.86 18.79 -17.26
C GLU A 170 27.19 18.80 -15.88
N LYS A 171 25.85 18.64 -15.85
CA LYS A 171 25.08 18.61 -14.61
C LYS A 171 25.42 17.34 -13.82
N LEU A 172 25.87 17.51 -12.58
CA LEU A 172 26.22 16.39 -11.70
C LEU A 172 24.95 15.67 -11.18
N PRO A 173 25.01 14.37 -10.86
CA PRO A 173 23.84 13.58 -10.43
C PRO A 173 23.02 14.20 -9.29
N PHE A 174 23.68 14.82 -8.30
CA PHE A 174 23.00 15.50 -7.20
C PHE A 174 22.21 16.74 -7.64
N GLN A 175 22.70 17.49 -8.65
CA GLN A 175 21.98 18.63 -9.23
C GLN A 175 20.72 18.16 -9.97
N LEU A 176 20.84 17.06 -10.72
CA LEU A 176 19.70 16.43 -11.40
C LEU A 176 18.68 15.86 -10.40
N ALA A 177 19.13 15.36 -9.24
CA ALA A 177 18.26 14.87 -8.17
C ALA A 177 17.54 16.03 -7.43
N ALA A 178 18.23 17.15 -7.17
CA ALA A 178 17.65 18.35 -6.59
C ALA A 178 16.60 18.98 -7.51
N GLU A 179 16.86 19.05 -8.82
CA GLU A 179 15.88 19.51 -9.82
C GLU A 179 14.67 18.57 -9.93
N ARG A 180 14.85 17.25 -9.75
CA ARG A 180 13.74 16.29 -9.65
C ARG A 180 12.88 16.52 -8.41
N ARG A 181 13.48 16.77 -7.25
CA ARG A 181 12.76 17.11 -6.01
C ARG A 181 12.04 18.45 -6.10
N ALA A 182 12.67 19.48 -6.68
CA ALA A 182 12.04 20.79 -6.88
C ALA A 182 10.84 20.69 -7.85
N ARG A 183 10.99 19.92 -8.94
CA ARG A 183 9.87 19.58 -9.84
C ARG A 183 8.75 18.86 -9.07
N ALA A 184 9.08 17.83 -8.30
CA ALA A 184 8.11 17.08 -7.49
C ALA A 184 7.40 17.94 -6.43
N ALA A 185 8.09 18.90 -5.81
CA ALA A 185 7.53 19.82 -4.83
C ALA A 185 6.62 20.90 -5.44
N THR A 186 6.75 21.17 -6.75
CA THR A 186 5.90 22.11 -7.49
C THR A 186 4.70 21.41 -8.16
N ILE A 187 4.64 20.08 -8.10
CA ILE A 187 3.45 19.31 -8.48
C ILE A 187 2.37 19.64 -7.45
N ARG A 188 1.45 20.53 -7.82
CA ARG A 188 0.17 20.69 -7.12
C ARG A 188 -0.47 19.30 -7.01
N PRO A 189 -1.08 18.92 -5.87
CA PRO A 189 -1.84 17.69 -5.79
C PRO A 189 -2.81 17.70 -6.97
N GLN A 190 -2.69 16.71 -7.86
CA GLN A 190 -3.65 16.53 -8.93
C GLN A 190 -5.03 16.69 -8.31
N THR A 191 -5.86 17.56 -8.88
CA THR A 191 -7.29 17.63 -8.60
C THR A 191 -7.76 16.21 -8.31
N ARG A 192 -8.24 15.95 -7.09
CA ARG A 192 -8.79 14.63 -6.70
C ARG A 192 -9.62 14.17 -7.88
N PHE A 193 -9.18 13.11 -8.55
CA PHE A 193 -9.89 12.61 -9.71
C PHE A 193 -11.28 12.21 -9.22
N ASP A 194 -12.29 12.99 -9.58
CA ASP A 194 -13.62 12.82 -9.03
C ASP A 194 -14.30 11.67 -9.77
N LEU A 195 -14.26 10.48 -9.17
CA LEU A 195 -14.96 9.31 -9.69
C LEU A 195 -16.46 9.56 -9.85
N ALA A 196 -17.06 10.47 -9.07
CA ALA A 196 -18.48 10.79 -9.20
C ALA A 196 -18.81 11.53 -10.50
N SER A 197 -17.83 12.22 -11.11
CA SER A 197 -17.98 12.90 -12.39
C SER A 197 -17.97 11.96 -13.60
N LEU A 198 -17.54 10.70 -13.41
CA LEU A 198 -17.53 9.68 -14.47
C LEU A 198 -18.85 8.93 -14.59
N PRO A 199 -19.14 8.34 -15.76
CA PRO A 199 -20.28 7.45 -15.96
C PRO A 199 -20.30 6.32 -14.92
N GLN A 200 -21.37 6.24 -14.14
CA GLN A 200 -21.60 5.19 -13.14
C GLN A 200 -22.40 4.05 -13.78
N THR A 201 -21.89 2.83 -13.69
CA THR A 201 -22.66 1.62 -14.00
C THR A 201 -23.02 0.90 -12.70
N ALA A 202 -24.26 1.14 -12.24
CA ALA A 202 -24.84 0.41 -11.13
C ALA A 202 -25.74 -0.71 -11.67
N ARG A 203 -25.34 -1.97 -11.46
CA ARG A 203 -26.21 -3.12 -11.78
C ARG A 203 -27.34 -3.17 -10.75
N PRO A 204 -28.62 -3.03 -11.14
CA PRO A 204 -29.72 -3.10 -10.18
C PRO A 204 -29.80 -4.51 -9.56
N TYR A 205 -30.30 -4.58 -8.32
CA TYR A 205 -30.52 -5.84 -7.63
C TYR A 205 -31.56 -6.70 -8.36
N ARG A 206 -31.18 -7.93 -8.75
CA ARG A 206 -32.07 -8.86 -9.46
C ARG A 206 -32.76 -9.83 -8.50
N THR A 207 -33.91 -10.33 -8.93
CA THR A 207 -34.64 -11.41 -8.22
C THR A 207 -33.84 -12.71 -8.18
N TRP A 208 -33.05 -12.98 -9.22
CA TRP A 208 -32.10 -14.07 -9.30
C TRP A 208 -30.87 -13.62 -10.10
N SER A 209 -29.70 -13.88 -9.56
CA SER A 209 -28.46 -13.92 -10.34
C SER A 209 -27.79 -15.26 -10.11
N THR A 210 -27.29 -15.89 -11.18
CA THR A 210 -26.42 -17.06 -11.05
C THR A 210 -25.34 -16.77 -10.01
N PRO A 211 -25.32 -17.49 -8.87
CA PRO A 211 -24.35 -17.22 -7.84
C PRO A 211 -22.96 -17.65 -8.30
N SER A 212 -21.96 -17.25 -7.55
CA SER A 212 -20.62 -17.82 -7.66
C SER A 212 -20.35 -18.65 -6.41
N VAL A 213 -19.61 -19.74 -6.57
CA VAL A 213 -19.31 -20.70 -5.51
C VAL A 213 -17.82 -20.98 -5.51
N ASP A 214 -17.17 -20.84 -4.36
CA ASP A 214 -15.79 -21.22 -4.12
C ASP A 214 -15.78 -22.50 -3.29
N VAL A 215 -15.01 -23.50 -3.71
CA VAL A 215 -14.88 -24.79 -3.02
C VAL A 215 -13.42 -25.01 -2.65
N VAL A 216 -13.19 -25.39 -1.39
CA VAL A 216 -11.90 -25.86 -0.91
C VAL A 216 -12.14 -27.19 -0.21
N ALA A 217 -11.48 -28.25 -0.67
CA ALA A 217 -11.50 -29.56 -0.04
C ALA A 217 -10.07 -29.97 0.33
N SER A 218 -9.91 -30.69 1.43
CA SER A 218 -8.63 -31.24 1.86
C SER A 218 -8.79 -32.59 2.54
N ALA A 219 -7.85 -33.48 2.31
CA ALA A 219 -7.71 -34.73 3.03
C ALA A 219 -6.28 -34.83 3.57
N GLY A 220 -6.11 -35.37 4.77
CA GLY A 220 -4.81 -35.55 5.38
C GLY A 220 -4.78 -36.72 6.35
N VAL A 221 -3.58 -37.16 6.67
CA VAL A 221 -3.31 -38.21 7.64
C VAL A 221 -2.25 -37.67 8.58
N VAL A 222 -2.51 -37.78 9.89
CA VAL A 222 -1.58 -37.40 10.94
C VAL A 222 -1.40 -38.61 11.84
N SER A 223 -0.17 -39.08 11.98
CA SER A 223 0.21 -40.13 12.90
C SER A 223 1.16 -39.54 13.93
N ASP A 224 0.68 -39.32 15.14
CA ASP A 224 1.51 -38.91 16.28
C ASP A 224 1.86 -40.13 17.14
N LYS A 225 3.10 -40.21 17.61
CA LYS A 225 3.56 -41.30 18.46
C LYS A 225 2.87 -41.34 19.83
N GLN A 226 2.46 -40.19 20.37
CA GLN A 226 1.73 -40.10 21.64
C GLN A 226 0.20 -40.11 21.42
N GLY A 227 -0.28 -39.57 20.29
CA GLY A 227 -1.71 -39.37 20.00
C GLY A 227 -2.38 -40.41 19.09
N GLY A 228 -1.61 -41.33 18.49
CA GLY A 228 -2.12 -42.30 17.53
C GLY A 228 -2.25 -41.75 16.10
N SER A 229 -2.86 -42.54 15.21
CA SER A 229 -3.09 -42.16 13.82
C SER A 229 -4.52 -41.69 13.61
N SER A 230 -4.68 -40.57 12.92
CA SER A 230 -5.95 -39.96 12.56
C SER A 230 -5.95 -39.60 11.07
N THR A 231 -7.11 -39.79 10.44
CA THR A 231 -7.36 -39.28 9.08
C THR A 231 -8.30 -38.11 9.20
N GLN A 232 -7.97 -37.03 8.49
CA GLN A 232 -8.74 -35.81 8.46
C GLN A 232 -9.28 -35.61 7.03
N ALA A 233 -10.56 -35.32 6.90
CA ALA A 233 -11.18 -34.89 5.66
C ALA A 233 -11.98 -33.63 5.97
N ARG A 234 -11.78 -32.56 5.20
CA ARG A 234 -12.45 -31.28 5.40
C ARG A 234 -12.88 -30.69 4.07
N TYR A 235 -14.04 -30.02 4.03
CA TYR A 235 -14.42 -29.18 2.91
C TYR A 235 -15.09 -27.89 3.40
N GLU A 236 -14.95 -26.85 2.59
CA GLU A 236 -15.61 -25.57 2.73
C GLU A 236 -16.19 -25.15 1.39
N ILE A 237 -17.46 -24.74 1.42
CA ILE A 237 -18.18 -24.24 0.25
C ILE A 237 -18.69 -22.84 0.58
N PHE A 238 -18.23 -21.85 -0.17
CA PHE A 238 -18.69 -20.47 -0.06
C PHE A 238 -19.52 -20.13 -1.28
N ALA A 239 -20.75 -19.65 -1.10
CA ALA A 239 -21.60 -19.22 -2.20
C ALA A 239 -22.03 -17.77 -2.00
N ALA A 240 -22.06 -16.97 -3.06
CA ALA A 240 -22.58 -15.61 -3.01
C ALA A 240 -23.27 -15.22 -4.30
N GLY A 241 -24.26 -14.34 -4.22
CA GLY A 241 -24.99 -13.85 -5.37
C GLY A 241 -26.15 -12.96 -4.98
N GLU A 242 -27.21 -12.96 -5.80
CA GLU A 242 -28.44 -12.23 -5.54
C GLU A 242 -29.66 -13.14 -5.60
N LEU A 243 -30.52 -12.97 -4.60
CA LEU A 243 -31.79 -13.66 -4.47
C LEU A 243 -32.83 -12.68 -3.91
N LEU A 244 -34.03 -12.64 -4.50
CA LEU A 244 -35.13 -11.76 -4.06
C LEU A 244 -34.76 -10.27 -3.97
N LYS A 245 -33.92 -9.79 -4.91
CA LYS A 245 -33.36 -8.44 -4.92
C LYS A 245 -32.50 -8.13 -3.68
N GLN A 246 -32.02 -9.14 -2.97
CA GLN A 246 -31.06 -9.05 -1.89
C GLN A 246 -29.74 -9.65 -2.37
N SER A 247 -28.61 -9.19 -1.83
CA SER A 247 -27.38 -9.98 -1.91
C SER A 247 -27.45 -11.08 -0.86
N PHE A 248 -26.87 -12.23 -1.17
CA PHE A 248 -26.69 -13.29 -0.20
C PHE A 248 -25.25 -13.78 -0.20
N ASP A 249 -24.77 -14.20 0.96
CA ASP A 249 -23.57 -15.01 1.12
C ASP A 249 -23.87 -16.20 2.04
N ALA A 250 -23.28 -17.35 1.73
CA ALA A 250 -23.45 -18.58 2.47
C ALA A 250 -22.11 -19.32 2.58
N ARG A 251 -21.85 -19.94 3.73
CA ARG A 251 -20.68 -20.80 3.97
C ARG A 251 -21.13 -22.11 4.59
N LEU A 252 -20.82 -23.22 3.94
CA LEU A 252 -20.95 -24.56 4.50
C LEU A 252 -19.56 -25.08 4.87
N SER A 253 -19.36 -25.44 6.14
CA SER A 253 -18.15 -26.05 6.69
C SER A 253 -18.40 -27.51 7.05
N SER A 254 -17.36 -28.34 6.96
CA SER A 254 -17.35 -29.68 7.56
C SER A 254 -16.43 -29.76 8.79
N ASP A 255 -16.63 -30.79 9.61
CA ASP A 255 -15.69 -31.19 10.65
C ASP A 255 -14.47 -31.93 10.05
N ASP A 256 -13.59 -32.43 10.93
CA ASP A 256 -12.38 -33.19 10.58
C ASP A 256 -12.66 -34.56 9.94
N LYS A 257 -13.91 -35.03 9.94
CA LYS A 257 -14.33 -36.31 9.35
C LYS A 257 -15.06 -36.11 8.03
N GLY A 258 -15.18 -34.88 7.55
CA GLY A 258 -15.90 -34.52 6.33
C GLY A 258 -17.41 -34.51 6.52
N VAL A 259 -17.91 -34.47 7.76
CA VAL A 259 -19.34 -34.36 8.05
C VAL A 259 -19.71 -32.88 8.06
N PRO A 260 -20.81 -32.45 7.38
CA PRO A 260 -21.27 -31.07 7.47
C PRO A 260 -21.47 -30.66 8.92
N ASP A 261 -21.05 -29.45 9.25
CA ASP A 261 -20.84 -29.07 10.64
C ASP A 261 -21.50 -27.72 10.96
N SER A 262 -21.31 -26.68 10.14
CA SER A 262 -22.14 -25.48 10.20
C SER A 262 -22.45 -24.89 8.82
N LEU A 263 -23.66 -24.32 8.69
CA LEU A 263 -24.12 -23.55 7.53
C LEU A 263 -24.48 -22.14 7.98
N ARG A 264 -23.63 -21.20 7.58
CA ARG A 264 -23.87 -19.78 7.72
C ARG A 264 -24.54 -19.21 6.49
N LEU A 265 -25.50 -18.32 6.68
CA LEU A 265 -26.23 -17.64 5.63
C LEU A 265 -26.56 -16.21 6.05
N ARG A 266 -26.27 -15.25 5.18
CA ARG A 266 -26.62 -13.85 5.36
C ARG A 266 -27.32 -13.31 4.12
N LEU A 267 -28.44 -12.64 4.32
CA LEU A 267 -29.16 -11.84 3.31
C LEU A 267 -28.98 -10.36 3.64
N TYR A 268 -28.60 -9.55 2.66
CA TYR A 268 -28.27 -8.15 2.92
C TYR A 268 -28.41 -7.22 1.71
N ARG A 269 -28.42 -5.91 1.98
CA ARG A 269 -28.15 -4.87 0.98
C ARG A 269 -27.14 -3.88 1.51
N THR A 270 -26.34 -3.35 0.59
CA THR A 270 -25.37 -2.31 0.85
C THR A 270 -25.47 -1.27 -0.24
N ASP A 271 -25.60 -0.01 0.16
CA ASP A 271 -25.56 1.16 -0.71
C ASP A 271 -24.68 2.23 -0.05
N PRO A 272 -23.45 2.44 -0.57
CA PRO A 272 -22.53 3.45 -0.03
C PRO A 272 -23.11 4.88 -0.05
N THR A 273 -24.12 5.16 -0.89
CA THR A 273 -24.74 6.49 -1.01
C THR A 273 -25.86 6.75 0.01
N GLY A 274 -26.29 5.72 0.74
CA GLY A 274 -27.30 5.86 1.79
C GLY A 274 -28.73 6.03 1.28
N GLN A 275 -29.09 5.40 0.15
CA GLN A 275 -30.45 5.49 -0.42
C GLN A 275 -31.35 4.30 -0.03
N LEU A 276 -30.91 3.40 0.86
CA LEU A 276 -31.76 2.28 1.29
C LEU A 276 -32.84 2.75 2.27
N LEU A 277 -34.00 2.09 2.19
CA LEU A 277 -35.12 2.25 3.13
C LEU A 277 -35.68 3.70 3.21
N GLY A 278 -35.55 4.48 2.13
CA GLY A 278 -36.20 5.77 1.97
C GLY A 278 -35.79 6.79 3.04
N PRO A 279 -36.70 7.25 3.93
CA PRO A 279 -36.40 8.26 4.96
C PRO A 279 -35.28 7.87 5.92
N LEU A 280 -35.06 6.57 6.12
CA LEU A 280 -34.00 6.07 6.99
C LEU A 280 -32.60 6.32 6.43
N ARG A 281 -32.47 6.51 5.11
CA ARG A 281 -31.17 6.73 4.42
C ARG A 281 -30.13 5.70 4.83
N ALA A 282 -30.54 4.44 4.96
CA ALA A 282 -29.67 3.37 5.40
C ALA A 282 -28.59 3.09 4.34
N THR A 283 -27.40 2.75 4.81
CA THR A 283 -26.27 2.35 3.96
C THR A 283 -26.13 0.84 3.93
N HIS A 284 -26.58 0.14 4.98
CA HIS A 284 -26.52 -1.30 5.05
C HIS A 284 -27.60 -1.89 5.96
N TYR A 285 -28.16 -3.02 5.55
CA TYR A 285 -28.91 -3.91 6.44
C TYR A 285 -28.60 -5.37 6.11
N ALA A 286 -28.63 -6.23 7.12
CA ALA A 286 -28.44 -7.67 6.97
C ALA A 286 -29.28 -8.48 7.96
N VAL A 287 -29.64 -9.70 7.58
CA VAL A 287 -30.35 -10.70 8.39
C VAL A 287 -29.72 -12.08 8.14
N GLY A 288 -29.66 -12.93 9.18
CA GLY A 288 -28.98 -14.23 9.15
C GLY A 288 -27.74 -14.18 10.04
N ASP A 289 -26.63 -14.78 9.65
CA ASP A 289 -25.37 -14.66 10.37
C ASP A 289 -24.77 -13.26 10.20
N VAL A 290 -24.84 -12.46 11.26
CA VAL A 290 -24.40 -11.07 11.27
C VAL A 290 -23.34 -10.86 12.35
N SER A 291 -22.70 -9.70 12.34
CA SER A 291 -21.85 -9.26 13.46
C SER A 291 -22.40 -7.96 13.99
N LEU A 292 -22.57 -7.87 15.31
CA LEU A 292 -23.00 -6.63 15.97
C LEU A 292 -21.83 -5.64 16.02
N LEU A 293 -22.14 -4.35 16.07
CA LEU A 293 -21.13 -3.29 16.17
C LEU A 293 -20.61 -3.18 17.61
N SER A 294 -19.33 -2.84 17.74
CA SER A 294 -18.67 -2.63 19.03
C SER A 294 -18.76 -1.17 19.52
N THR A 295 -18.55 -0.98 20.81
CA THR A 295 -18.47 0.33 21.50
C THR A 295 -17.25 0.37 22.41
N GLY A 296 -16.94 1.56 22.94
CA GLY A 296 -15.72 1.80 23.70
C GLY A 296 -15.73 1.11 25.07
N ILE A 297 -16.90 1.07 25.74
CA ILE A 297 -16.99 0.66 27.15
C ILE A 297 -17.79 -0.63 27.33
N VAL A 298 -18.91 -0.80 26.63
CA VAL A 298 -19.86 -1.87 26.97
C VAL A 298 -19.74 -3.11 26.05
N ALA A 299 -19.93 -2.93 24.75
CA ALA A 299 -20.12 -4.05 23.82
C ALA A 299 -18.89 -4.30 22.94
N GLN A 300 -18.47 -5.57 22.85
CA GLN A 300 -17.56 -6.01 21.78
C GLN A 300 -18.37 -6.41 20.54
N SER A 301 -17.71 -6.43 19.38
CA SER A 301 -18.35 -6.94 18.18
C SER A 301 -18.45 -8.45 18.33
N VAL A 302 -19.62 -9.03 18.11
CA VAL A 302 -19.85 -10.47 18.30
C VAL A 302 -20.62 -11.02 17.09
N PRO A 303 -20.16 -12.13 16.50
CA PRO A 303 -20.89 -12.80 15.43
C PRO A 303 -22.04 -13.65 15.98
N GLY A 304 -23.07 -13.82 15.16
CA GLY A 304 -24.14 -14.76 15.43
C GLY A 304 -25.38 -14.48 14.59
N ARG A 305 -26.36 -15.37 14.69
CA ARG A 305 -27.62 -15.23 13.94
C ARG A 305 -28.47 -14.07 14.48
N GLY A 306 -28.94 -13.20 13.59
CA GLY A 306 -29.59 -11.96 13.96
C GLY A 306 -29.91 -11.03 12.79
N ALA A 307 -30.02 -9.75 13.10
CA ALA A 307 -30.23 -8.68 12.14
C ALA A 307 -29.47 -7.41 12.55
N VAL A 308 -29.04 -6.63 11.54
CA VAL A 308 -28.36 -5.35 11.74
C VAL A 308 -28.82 -4.34 10.68
N LEU A 309 -28.87 -3.06 11.07
CA LEU A 309 -29.23 -1.92 10.23
C LEU A 309 -28.33 -0.74 10.59
N THR A 310 -27.82 0.00 9.59
CA THR A 310 -26.97 1.18 9.81
C THR A 310 -27.04 2.16 8.64
N ASN A 311 -26.76 3.43 8.91
CA ASN A 311 -26.47 4.45 7.90
C ASN A 311 -25.02 4.97 7.96
N ARG A 312 -24.15 4.33 8.75
CA ARG A 312 -22.71 4.64 8.78
C ARG A 312 -22.05 4.36 7.42
N PRO A 313 -21.04 5.13 6.99
CA PRO A 313 -20.27 4.81 5.79
C PRO A 313 -19.68 3.39 5.87
N VAL A 314 -19.73 2.65 4.75
CA VAL A 314 -19.38 1.22 4.68
C VAL A 314 -17.93 0.94 5.11
N GLU A 315 -17.02 1.88 4.91
CA GLU A 315 -15.58 1.73 5.21
C GLU A 315 -15.18 2.28 6.59
N ARG A 316 -16.12 2.77 7.40
CA ARG A 316 -15.83 3.38 8.71
C ARG A 316 -15.51 2.29 9.75
N PRO A 317 -14.41 2.40 10.52
CA PRO A 317 -14.15 1.52 11.66
C PRO A 317 -15.23 1.62 12.75
N ASP A 318 -15.47 0.50 13.46
CA ASP A 318 -16.48 0.45 14.54
C ASP A 318 -16.08 1.26 15.78
N ALA A 319 -14.80 1.25 16.14
CA ALA A 319 -14.22 2.04 17.21
C ALA A 319 -13.20 3.06 16.67
N PHE A 320 -13.01 4.16 17.39
CA PHE A 320 -12.21 5.28 16.87
C PHE A 320 -10.69 5.06 16.98
N ASP A 321 -10.27 4.30 17.98
CA ASP A 321 -8.88 4.06 18.32
C ASP A 321 -8.45 2.62 18.07
N LYS A 322 -9.40 1.72 17.87
CA LYS A 322 -9.14 0.32 17.56
C LYS A 322 -9.97 -0.09 16.36
N THR A 323 -9.48 -1.08 15.63
CA THR A 323 -10.28 -1.78 14.62
C THR A 323 -10.20 -3.27 14.88
N ASP A 324 -11.27 -3.97 14.58
CA ASP A 324 -11.27 -5.43 14.60
C ASP A 324 -11.15 -5.91 13.15
N PHE A 325 -10.29 -6.90 12.90
CA PHE A 325 -10.26 -7.60 11.61
C PHE A 325 -10.74 -9.02 11.83
N ARG A 326 -11.81 -9.38 11.14
CA ARG A 326 -12.35 -10.72 11.15
C ARG A 326 -12.56 -11.20 9.74
N GLY A 327 -12.37 -12.50 9.56
CA GLY A 327 -12.71 -13.16 8.33
C GLY A 327 -12.65 -14.66 8.47
N ASP A 328 -13.07 -15.32 7.41
CA ASP A 328 -12.99 -16.77 7.33
C ASP A 328 -11.53 -17.20 7.18
N LEU A 329 -11.08 -18.10 8.06
CA LEU A 329 -9.76 -18.71 8.04
C LEU A 329 -9.94 -20.20 7.91
N PRO A 330 -9.68 -20.78 6.72
CA PRO A 330 -9.81 -22.22 6.55
C PRO A 330 -8.89 -22.98 7.52
N ALA A 331 -9.32 -24.17 7.94
CA ALA A 331 -8.54 -24.94 8.90
C ALA A 331 -7.11 -25.26 8.38
N GLY A 332 -6.11 -25.09 9.24
CA GLY A 332 -4.69 -25.24 8.90
C GLY A 332 -4.05 -24.03 8.22
N TRP A 333 -4.78 -22.91 8.04
CA TRP A 333 -4.21 -21.65 7.58
C TRP A 333 -3.82 -20.76 8.75
N ASP A 334 -2.72 -20.03 8.62
CA ASP A 334 -2.35 -18.97 9.56
C ASP A 334 -2.70 -17.60 8.96
N ALA A 335 -3.02 -16.63 9.82
CA ALA A 335 -3.23 -15.25 9.43
C ALA A 335 -2.21 -14.34 10.13
N GLU A 336 -1.67 -13.39 9.39
CA GLU A 336 -0.82 -12.34 9.90
C GLU A 336 -1.43 -10.98 9.62
N LEU A 337 -1.21 -10.04 10.52
CA LEU A 337 -1.63 -8.67 10.36
C LEU A 337 -0.42 -7.75 10.40
N TYR A 338 -0.21 -7.01 9.34
CA TYR A 338 0.81 -5.97 9.23
C TYR A 338 0.17 -4.59 9.27
N ARG A 339 0.87 -3.58 9.78
CA ARG A 339 0.54 -2.16 9.66
C ARG A 339 1.78 -1.41 9.20
N ASN A 340 1.65 -0.68 8.09
CA ASN A 340 2.75 0.08 7.48
C ASN A 340 4.02 -0.78 7.24
N GLY A 341 3.82 -2.06 6.91
CA GLY A 341 4.90 -3.04 6.68
C GLY A 341 5.46 -3.70 7.95
N GLN A 342 5.01 -3.31 9.14
CA GLN A 342 5.39 -3.92 10.42
C GLN A 342 4.38 -5.00 10.82
N LEU A 343 4.85 -6.20 11.20
CA LEU A 343 3.98 -7.25 11.75
C LEU A 343 3.44 -6.80 13.11
N LEU A 344 2.12 -6.77 13.26
CA LEU A 344 1.42 -6.43 14.51
C LEU A 344 0.99 -7.67 15.29
N ALA A 345 0.38 -8.63 14.60
CA ALA A 345 -0.23 -9.81 15.21
C ALA A 345 -0.20 -11.01 14.25
N PHE A 346 -0.29 -12.20 14.81
CA PHE A 346 -0.55 -13.43 14.07
C PHE A 346 -1.62 -14.24 14.81
N THR A 347 -2.40 -15.02 14.08
CA THR A 347 -3.38 -15.94 14.65
C THR A 347 -3.40 -17.23 13.82
N SER A 348 -3.54 -18.36 14.49
CA SER A 348 -3.74 -19.67 13.88
C SER A 348 -5.24 -20.02 13.95
N PRO A 349 -5.75 -20.99 13.17
CA PRO A 349 -7.18 -21.20 13.05
C PRO A 349 -7.77 -21.67 14.38
N ASN A 350 -8.78 -20.95 14.86
CA ASN A 350 -9.63 -21.38 15.96
C ASN A 350 -10.53 -22.54 15.49
N GLY A 351 -11.11 -23.31 16.42
CA GLY A 351 -12.00 -24.45 16.11
C GLY A 351 -13.22 -24.11 15.23
N ASP A 352 -13.53 -22.82 15.06
CA ASP A 352 -14.70 -22.29 14.32
C ASP A 352 -14.36 -21.79 12.90
N GLY A 353 -13.11 -21.96 12.45
CA GLY A 353 -12.69 -21.64 11.07
C GLY A 353 -12.71 -20.14 10.73
N ARG A 354 -12.41 -19.27 11.71
CA ARG A 354 -12.33 -17.81 11.56
C ARG A 354 -11.00 -17.30 12.10
N TYR A 355 -10.48 -16.22 11.50
CA TYR A 355 -9.43 -15.42 12.12
C TYR A 355 -10.07 -14.21 12.78
N GLU A 356 -9.54 -13.82 13.94
CA GLU A 356 -9.93 -12.60 14.63
C GLU A 356 -8.70 -11.88 15.15
N PHE A 357 -8.46 -10.67 14.64
CA PHE A 357 -7.56 -9.69 15.23
C PHE A 357 -8.42 -8.65 15.94
N LEU A 358 -8.64 -8.84 17.23
CA LEU A 358 -9.48 -7.95 18.03
C LEU A 358 -8.65 -6.81 18.62
N GLY A 359 -9.25 -5.63 18.65
CA GLY A 359 -8.72 -4.47 19.33
C GLY A 359 -7.43 -3.92 18.73
N VAL A 360 -7.21 -4.08 17.42
CA VAL A 360 -5.98 -3.66 16.74
C VAL A 360 -5.83 -2.15 16.85
N PRO A 361 -4.75 -1.65 17.48
CA PRO A 361 -4.57 -0.23 17.67
C PRO A 361 -4.46 0.54 16.34
N LEU A 362 -5.17 1.66 16.26
CA LEU A 362 -5.06 2.64 15.20
C LEU A 362 -4.08 3.76 15.61
N GLN A 363 -3.31 4.28 14.66
CA GLN A 363 -2.48 5.48 14.80
C GLN A 363 -3.19 6.70 14.23
N TYR A 364 -2.82 7.90 14.69
CA TYR A 364 -3.25 9.13 14.02
C TYR A 364 -2.68 9.17 12.59
N GLY A 365 -3.49 9.55 11.61
CA GLY A 365 -3.15 9.59 10.19
C GLY A 365 -3.51 8.32 9.41
N SER A 366 -2.67 7.97 8.44
CA SER A 366 -2.89 6.85 7.52
C SER A 366 -2.40 5.54 8.12
N ASN A 367 -3.31 4.59 8.30
CA ASN A 367 -3.00 3.23 8.74
C ASN A 367 -3.17 2.28 7.55
N ARG A 368 -2.08 1.78 6.98
CA ARG A 368 -2.14 0.75 5.93
C ARG A 368 -1.97 -0.62 6.56
N PHE A 369 -3.07 -1.32 6.78
CA PHE A 369 -3.08 -2.71 7.23
C PHE A 369 -2.94 -3.66 6.05
N GLU A 370 -2.20 -4.74 6.24
CA GLU A 370 -2.09 -5.85 5.29
C GLU A 370 -2.28 -7.14 6.06
N ILE A 371 -3.39 -7.84 5.81
CA ILE A 371 -3.65 -9.17 6.35
C ILE A 371 -3.12 -10.18 5.37
N VAL A 372 -2.20 -11.02 5.81
CA VAL A 372 -1.59 -12.08 4.99
C VAL A 372 -2.01 -13.43 5.53
N LEU A 373 -2.84 -14.15 4.77
CA LEU A 373 -3.26 -15.50 5.10
C LEU A 373 -2.32 -16.49 4.40
N TYR A 374 -1.68 -17.36 5.18
CA TYR A 374 -0.80 -18.42 4.74
C TYR A 374 -1.52 -19.75 4.82
N GLY A 375 -1.73 -20.40 3.69
CA GLY A 375 -2.19 -21.77 3.65
C GLY A 375 -1.06 -22.75 4.00
N PRO A 376 -1.40 -23.95 4.49
CA PRO A 376 -0.43 -24.96 4.91
C PRO A 376 0.44 -25.49 3.76
N GLN A 377 0.18 -25.07 2.52
CA GLN A 377 0.79 -25.58 1.30
C GLN A 377 1.47 -24.47 0.48
N GLY A 378 1.74 -23.32 1.10
CA GLY A 378 2.40 -22.17 0.47
C GLY A 378 1.46 -21.20 -0.25
N GLN A 379 0.14 -21.38 -0.14
CA GLN A 379 -0.81 -20.38 -0.65
C GLN A 379 -0.70 -19.10 0.16
N VAL A 380 -0.62 -17.94 -0.50
CA VAL A 380 -0.60 -16.64 0.18
C VAL A 380 -1.75 -15.77 -0.31
N ARG A 381 -2.60 -15.32 0.60
CA ARG A 381 -3.65 -14.33 0.31
C ARG A 381 -3.34 -13.03 1.04
N ARG A 382 -3.47 -11.92 0.34
CA ARG A 382 -3.26 -10.58 0.91
C ARG A 382 -4.54 -9.79 0.85
N GLU A 383 -4.89 -9.16 1.96
CA GLU A 383 -5.97 -8.19 2.03
C GLU A 383 -5.41 -6.88 2.59
N ILE A 384 -5.46 -5.81 1.79
CA ILE A 384 -4.92 -4.51 2.18
C ILE A 384 -6.07 -3.60 2.56
N ARG A 385 -6.06 -3.09 3.79
CA ARG A 385 -7.05 -2.14 4.31
C ARG A 385 -6.34 -0.84 4.67
N GLN A 386 -6.72 0.26 4.03
CA GLN A 386 -6.18 1.57 4.38
C GLN A 386 -7.24 2.36 5.16
N LEU A 387 -6.98 2.59 6.44
CA LEU A 387 -7.86 3.34 7.33
C LEU A 387 -7.23 4.71 7.61
N GLN A 388 -7.95 5.79 7.33
CA GLN A 388 -7.55 7.13 7.72
C GLN A 388 -8.18 7.46 9.08
N VAL A 389 -7.36 7.90 10.02
CA VAL A 389 -7.78 8.25 11.38
C VAL A 389 -7.33 9.67 11.67
N GLY A 390 -8.24 10.57 12.00
CA GLY A 390 -7.89 11.97 12.23
C GLY A 390 -9.06 12.92 12.07
N LEU A 391 -8.86 13.97 11.26
CA LEU A 391 -9.80 15.08 11.01
C LEU A 391 -11.16 14.65 10.44
N ASP A 392 -11.32 13.40 10.03
CA ASP A 392 -12.60 12.82 9.63
C ASP A 392 -13.48 12.52 10.86
N SER A 393 -13.81 13.58 11.59
CA SER A 393 -14.94 13.59 12.51
C SER A 393 -16.22 13.41 11.71
N ILE A 394 -17.30 12.99 12.38
CA ILE A 394 -18.63 12.99 11.75
C ILE A 394 -18.86 14.41 11.22
N PRO A 395 -19.17 14.59 9.91
CA PRO A 395 -19.34 15.92 9.35
C PRO A 395 -20.34 16.74 10.18
N PRO A 396 -20.16 18.07 10.30
CA PRO A 396 -21.07 18.91 11.06
C PRO A 396 -22.52 18.65 10.66
N GLN A 397 -23.39 18.49 11.66
CA GLN A 397 -24.83 18.23 11.50
C GLN A 397 -25.19 16.89 10.85
N LYS A 398 -24.22 16.03 10.50
CA LYS A 398 -24.50 14.67 10.01
C LYS A 398 -24.77 13.76 11.20
N THR A 399 -25.83 12.96 11.10
CA THR A 399 -26.23 11.98 12.11
C THR A 399 -26.08 10.57 11.55
N TRP A 400 -25.36 9.74 12.29
CA TRP A 400 -25.27 8.32 12.04
C TRP A 400 -25.99 7.53 13.11
N TYR A 401 -26.54 6.39 12.74
CA TYR A 401 -27.22 5.47 13.62
C TYR A 401 -26.96 4.04 13.19
N TRP A 402 -27.11 3.13 14.14
CA TRP A 402 -27.10 1.70 13.89
C TRP A 402 -27.93 1.00 14.96
N ALA A 403 -28.46 -0.16 14.62
CA ALA A 403 -29.14 -1.05 15.54
C ALA A 403 -28.91 -2.50 15.09
N GLY A 404 -28.73 -3.39 16.05
CA GLY A 404 -28.61 -4.81 15.77
C GLY A 404 -29.01 -5.68 16.96
N ILE A 405 -29.50 -6.87 16.64
CA ILE A 405 -29.87 -7.91 17.59
C ILE A 405 -29.32 -9.22 17.06
N ALA A 406 -28.62 -9.98 17.90
CA ALA A 406 -28.09 -11.29 17.51
C ALA A 406 -28.06 -12.24 18.71
N GLN A 407 -28.17 -13.53 18.43
CA GLN A 407 -27.82 -14.56 19.40
C GLN A 407 -26.33 -14.82 19.31
N ASP A 408 -25.63 -14.47 20.39
CA ASP A 408 -24.17 -14.52 20.51
C ASP A 408 -23.62 -15.94 20.23
N ASP A 409 -22.59 -16.02 19.38
CA ASP A 409 -21.83 -17.23 19.07
C ASP A 409 -22.71 -18.42 18.64
N THR A 410 -23.77 -18.13 17.89
CA THR A 410 -24.69 -19.15 17.35
C THR A 410 -24.80 -18.97 15.85
N ASP A 411 -24.40 -20.00 15.09
CA ASP A 411 -24.57 -20.01 13.63
C ASP A 411 -26.06 -20.22 13.28
N LEU A 412 -26.51 -19.79 12.10
CA LEU A 412 -27.91 -19.95 11.69
C LEU A 412 -28.34 -21.42 11.67
N ILE A 413 -27.47 -22.31 11.15
CA ILE A 413 -27.67 -23.76 11.09
C ILE A 413 -26.41 -24.47 11.57
N GLU A 414 -26.54 -25.28 12.61
CA GLU A 414 -25.49 -26.14 13.19
C GLU A 414 -25.90 -27.60 13.01
N PHE A 415 -25.00 -28.44 12.50
CA PHE A 415 -25.25 -29.86 12.24
C PHE A 415 -24.64 -30.77 13.32
N GLY A 416 -23.44 -30.42 13.83
CA GLY A 416 -22.91 -30.92 15.09
C GLY A 416 -23.55 -30.18 16.26
N GLY A 417 -23.76 -30.82 17.41
CA GLY A 417 -24.41 -30.19 18.56
C GLY A 417 -23.79 -28.84 18.98
N PRO A 418 -24.48 -28.03 19.81
CA PRO A 418 -24.13 -26.63 20.03
C PRO A 418 -22.65 -26.44 20.36
N ARG A 419 -21.96 -25.64 19.53
CA ARG A 419 -20.61 -25.17 19.84
C ARG A 419 -20.72 -24.13 20.93
N GLY A 420 -20.44 -24.52 22.17
CA GLY A 420 -20.42 -23.57 23.27
C GLY A 420 -19.86 -24.21 24.52
N GLY A 421 -19.01 -23.47 25.24
CA GLY A 421 -18.64 -23.80 26.61
C GLY A 421 -19.87 -23.83 27.54
N ALA A 422 -19.66 -24.13 28.82
CA ALA A 422 -20.72 -24.35 29.82
C ALA A 422 -21.78 -23.22 29.96
N PHE A 423 -21.55 -22.04 29.39
CA PHE A 423 -22.46 -20.90 29.42
C PHE A 423 -22.93 -20.53 28.01
N ARG A 424 -24.19 -20.85 27.69
CA ARG A 424 -24.84 -20.43 26.44
C ARG A 424 -25.02 -18.91 26.47
N ARG A 425 -24.45 -18.19 25.48
CA ARG A 425 -24.72 -16.75 25.32
C ARG A 425 -25.99 -16.60 24.48
N GLY A 426 -26.96 -15.82 24.99
CA GLY A 426 -28.30 -15.70 24.43
C GLY A 426 -28.46 -14.48 23.53
N TRP A 427 -29.72 -14.14 23.25
CA TRP A 427 -30.07 -12.96 22.45
C TRP A 427 -29.58 -11.67 23.10
N ARG A 428 -28.83 -10.86 22.38
CA ARG A 428 -28.30 -9.56 22.80
C ARG A 428 -28.59 -8.51 21.73
N GLY A 429 -28.74 -7.26 22.15
CA GLY A 429 -29.09 -6.16 21.26
C GLY A 429 -28.36 -4.89 21.62
N SER A 430 -28.03 -4.10 20.60
CA SER A 430 -27.33 -2.84 20.74
C SER A 430 -27.87 -1.84 19.72
N ALA A 431 -27.99 -0.57 20.11
CA ALA A 431 -28.34 0.51 19.23
C ALA A 431 -27.53 1.75 19.56
N GLY A 432 -27.24 2.57 18.56
CA GLY A 432 -26.41 3.76 18.73
C GLY A 432 -26.82 4.90 17.80
N ILE A 433 -26.61 6.12 18.28
CA ILE A 433 -26.73 7.35 17.51
C ILE A 433 -25.48 8.20 17.73
N GLU A 434 -24.92 8.73 16.64
CA GLU A 434 -23.77 9.61 16.65
C GLU A 434 -24.08 10.87 15.86
N ARG A 435 -23.56 12.01 16.30
CA ARG A 435 -23.78 13.30 15.63
C ARG A 435 -22.52 14.15 15.63
N GLY A 436 -22.18 14.68 14.46
CA GLY A 436 -21.18 15.75 14.34
C GLY A 436 -21.76 17.06 14.85
N LEU A 437 -21.16 17.64 15.89
CA LEU A 437 -21.52 18.95 16.42
C LEU A 437 -20.83 20.06 15.60
N ASP A 438 -19.54 19.87 15.32
CA ASP A 438 -18.73 20.74 14.46
C ASP A 438 -17.71 19.89 13.66
N THR A 439 -16.75 20.52 12.98
CA THR A 439 -15.76 19.80 12.14
C THR A 439 -14.74 18.98 12.93
N ARG A 440 -14.72 19.14 14.25
CA ARG A 440 -13.75 18.57 15.19
C ARG A 440 -14.42 17.82 16.34
N THR A 441 -15.68 18.09 16.64
CA THR A 441 -16.40 17.56 17.80
C THR A 441 -17.59 16.72 17.36
N SER A 442 -17.69 15.51 17.91
CA SER A 442 -18.84 14.63 17.74
C SER A 442 -19.27 14.01 19.05
N ILE A 443 -20.56 13.79 19.21
CA ILE A 443 -21.16 13.13 20.36
C ILE A 443 -21.85 11.83 19.93
N ALA A 444 -21.85 10.83 20.79
CA ALA A 444 -22.55 9.58 20.58
C ALA A 444 -23.28 9.13 21.85
N ALA A 445 -24.38 8.41 21.64
CA ALA A 445 -25.15 7.76 22.68
C ALA A 445 -25.51 6.34 22.23
N TYR A 446 -25.40 5.39 23.14
CA TYR A 446 -25.60 3.97 22.87
C TYR A 446 -26.49 3.34 23.95
N PHE A 447 -27.24 2.34 23.53
CA PHE A 447 -28.03 1.48 24.39
C PHE A 447 -27.67 0.02 24.12
N HIS A 448 -27.47 -0.76 25.17
CA HIS A 448 -27.10 -2.16 25.07
C HIS A 448 -27.97 -3.01 25.99
N SER A 449 -28.33 -4.20 25.53
CA SER A 449 -28.95 -5.26 26.31
C SER A 449 -28.13 -6.53 26.08
N LEU A 450 -27.25 -6.87 27.03
CA LEU A 450 -26.29 -7.97 26.92
C LEU A 450 -26.66 -9.12 27.85
N LEU A 451 -26.29 -10.36 27.48
CA LEU A 451 -26.46 -11.54 28.32
C LEU A 451 -25.06 -12.02 28.68
N ILE A 452 -24.62 -11.70 29.89
CA ILE A 452 -23.28 -12.04 30.38
C ILE A 452 -23.47 -13.00 31.55
N GLU A 453 -22.85 -14.19 31.48
CA GLU A 453 -22.99 -15.22 32.52
C GLU A 453 -24.46 -15.55 32.86
N ASN A 454 -25.33 -15.65 31.85
CA ASN A 454 -26.79 -15.85 31.98
C ASN A 454 -27.56 -14.71 32.69
N ILE A 455 -26.93 -13.58 32.97
CA ILE A 455 -27.59 -12.41 33.56
C ILE A 455 -27.82 -11.37 32.47
N ARG A 456 -29.07 -10.96 32.28
CA ARG A 456 -29.44 -9.85 31.39
C ARG A 456 -29.08 -8.55 32.08
N ARG A 457 -28.28 -7.73 31.40
CA ARG A 457 -27.87 -6.40 31.87
C ARG A 457 -28.16 -5.38 30.77
N ASN A 458 -28.71 -4.24 31.15
CA ASN A 458 -28.99 -3.15 30.24
C ASN A 458 -28.09 -1.96 30.56
N TYR A 459 -27.60 -1.29 29.51
CA TYR A 459 -26.61 -0.23 29.64
C TYR A 459 -27.01 1.00 28.82
N GLY A 460 -26.76 2.17 29.38
CA GLY A 460 -26.63 3.41 28.63
C GLY A 460 -25.16 3.82 28.58
N GLU A 461 -24.66 4.15 27.39
CA GLU A 461 -23.30 4.67 27.19
C GLU A 461 -23.37 5.99 26.41
N ALA A 462 -22.53 6.95 26.78
CA ALA A 462 -22.37 8.21 26.05
C ALA A 462 -20.89 8.50 25.84
N ALA A 463 -20.54 9.02 24.67
CA ALA A 463 -19.17 9.37 24.31
C ALA A 463 -19.08 10.74 23.66
N LEU A 464 -18.06 11.51 24.03
CA LEU A 464 -17.70 12.78 23.42
C LEU A 464 -16.31 12.64 22.82
N ARG A 465 -16.20 12.92 21.52
CA ARG A 465 -14.95 12.89 20.77
C ARG A 465 -14.62 14.28 20.26
N ARG A 466 -13.35 14.68 20.38
CA ARG A 466 -12.86 15.96 19.89
C ARG A 466 -11.45 15.86 19.31
N SER A 467 -11.23 16.45 18.13
CA SER A 467 -9.90 16.66 17.57
C SER A 467 -9.30 18.01 18.00
N ILE A 468 -8.03 17.98 18.42
CA ILE A 468 -7.28 19.13 18.91
C ILE A 468 -5.89 19.11 18.28
N GLY A 469 -5.68 19.92 17.23
CA GLY A 469 -4.43 19.88 16.46
C GLY A 469 -4.19 18.49 15.85
N PRO A 470 -2.99 17.91 15.99
CA PRO A 470 -2.70 16.55 15.51
C PRO A 470 -3.07 15.47 16.54
N THR A 471 -4.08 15.74 17.37
CA THR A 471 -4.53 14.83 18.44
C THR A 471 -6.03 14.62 18.40
N LEU A 472 -6.46 13.50 18.95
CA LEU A 472 -7.85 13.10 19.06
C LEU A 472 -8.10 12.54 20.47
N LEU A 473 -9.12 13.08 21.13
CA LEU A 473 -9.53 12.68 22.48
C LEU A 473 -10.96 12.15 22.43
N GLU A 474 -11.22 11.03 23.09
CA GLU A 474 -12.55 10.50 23.40
C GLU A 474 -12.70 10.33 24.91
N VAL A 475 -13.81 10.82 25.44
CA VAL A 475 -14.23 10.55 26.82
C VAL A 475 -15.61 9.93 26.77
N GLY A 476 -15.77 8.78 27.42
CA GLY A 476 -17.04 8.07 27.50
C GLY A 476 -17.40 7.69 28.93
N ALA A 477 -18.69 7.54 29.17
CA ALA A 477 -19.23 7.02 30.41
C ALA A 477 -20.34 6.01 30.12
N ALA A 478 -20.43 4.96 30.93
CA ALA A 478 -21.49 3.97 30.87
C ALA A 478 -22.12 3.76 32.24
N TYR A 479 -23.42 3.47 32.22
CA TYR A 479 -24.23 3.13 33.39
C TYR A 479 -25.00 1.84 33.11
N ALA A 480 -24.95 0.91 34.06
CA ALA A 480 -25.69 -0.35 34.03
C ALA A 480 -26.94 -0.26 34.91
N ASP A 481 -27.99 -1.00 34.55
CA ASP A 481 -29.26 -1.05 35.27
C ASP A 481 -29.18 -1.60 36.70
N ASP A 482 -28.10 -2.30 37.03
CA ASP A 482 -27.78 -2.78 38.38
C ASP A 482 -27.00 -1.76 39.25
N GLY A 483 -26.78 -0.55 38.73
CA GLY A 483 -26.07 0.53 39.44
C GLY A 483 -24.57 0.59 39.18
N GLY A 484 -24.01 -0.34 38.40
CA GLY A 484 -22.63 -0.30 37.94
C GLY A 484 -22.37 0.93 37.06
N ARG A 485 -21.17 1.50 37.13
CA ARG A 485 -20.75 2.62 36.27
C ARG A 485 -19.33 2.44 35.76
N ALA A 486 -19.04 2.94 34.57
CA ALA A 486 -17.70 2.95 34.02
C ALA A 486 -17.37 4.25 33.31
N LEU A 487 -16.08 4.59 33.28
CA LEU A 487 -15.54 5.75 32.57
C LEU A 487 -14.37 5.29 31.69
N ARG A 488 -14.28 5.86 30.50
CA ARG A 488 -13.17 5.70 29.56
C ARG A 488 -12.63 7.06 29.14
N ALA A 489 -11.31 7.18 29.11
CA ALA A 489 -10.61 8.26 28.43
C ALA A 489 -9.60 7.64 27.46
N SER A 490 -9.66 8.04 26.19
CA SER A 490 -8.74 7.54 25.17
C SER A 490 -8.21 8.68 24.32
N TRP A 491 -6.90 8.69 24.11
CA TRP A 491 -6.15 9.76 23.50
C TRP A 491 -5.20 9.20 22.44
N LEU A 492 -5.29 9.76 21.23
CA LEU A 492 -4.43 9.46 20.10
C LEU A 492 -3.72 10.75 19.68
N ALA A 493 -2.42 10.71 19.49
CA ALA A 493 -1.64 11.86 19.08
C ALA A 493 -0.57 11.48 18.06
N GLY A 494 -0.37 12.34 17.06
CA GLY A 494 0.75 12.25 16.12
C GLY A 494 1.64 13.49 16.22
N PHE A 495 2.89 13.33 16.62
CA PHE A 495 3.88 14.41 16.68
C PHE A 495 5.09 14.04 15.80
N GLY A 496 5.11 14.55 14.57
CA GLY A 496 6.14 14.19 13.60
C GLY A 496 6.13 12.70 13.26
N GLU A 497 7.22 11.99 13.55
CA GLU A 497 7.37 10.54 13.35
C GLU A 497 7.01 9.71 14.61
N THR A 498 6.49 10.37 15.66
CA THR A 498 6.08 9.72 16.93
C THR A 498 4.55 9.69 17.04
N TYR A 499 3.99 8.51 17.23
CA TYR A 499 2.57 8.31 17.48
C TYR A 499 2.37 7.76 18.89
N ILE A 500 1.49 8.40 19.63
CA ILE A 500 1.18 8.05 21.02
C ILE A 500 -0.30 7.69 21.10
N ARG A 501 -0.58 6.64 21.84
CA ARG A 501 -1.92 6.22 22.22
C ARG A 501 -1.93 5.99 23.72
N ALA A 502 -2.93 6.53 24.40
CA ALA A 502 -3.21 6.22 25.80
C ALA A 502 -4.70 5.90 25.93
N ASP A 503 -5.03 4.81 26.61
CA ASP A 503 -6.40 4.39 26.89
C ASP A 503 -6.50 4.03 28.37
N ALA A 504 -7.52 4.54 29.06
CA ALA A 504 -7.77 4.29 30.46
C ALA A 504 -9.26 4.05 30.66
N MET A 505 -9.60 2.90 31.25
CA MET A 505 -10.97 2.52 31.59
C MET A 505 -11.03 2.05 33.04
N ARG A 506 -12.09 2.46 33.74
CA ARG A 506 -12.36 2.02 35.11
C ARG A 506 -13.84 1.77 35.30
N GLY A 507 -14.16 0.63 35.92
CA GLY A 507 -15.49 0.27 36.38
C GLY A 507 -15.60 0.40 37.90
N TRP A 508 -16.78 0.79 38.38
CA TRP A 508 -17.14 0.89 39.79
C TRP A 508 -18.51 0.27 40.04
N GLY A 509 -18.79 -0.07 41.30
CA GLY A 509 -20.10 -0.61 41.70
C GLY A 509 -20.39 -1.99 41.10
N GLY A 510 -19.35 -2.81 40.87
CA GLY A 510 -19.52 -4.13 40.26
C GLY A 510 -19.85 -4.11 38.76
N PHE A 511 -19.51 -3.03 38.04
CA PHE A 511 -19.73 -2.93 36.60
C PHE A 511 -19.09 -4.09 35.83
N VAL A 512 -19.91 -4.87 35.14
CA VAL A 512 -19.52 -5.98 34.26
C VAL A 512 -19.99 -5.65 32.85
N SER A 513 -19.18 -5.94 31.83
CA SER A 513 -19.54 -5.81 30.41
C SER A 513 -18.61 -6.69 29.56
N ASP A 514 -18.76 -6.70 28.23
CA ASP A 514 -17.82 -7.46 27.39
C ASP A 514 -16.37 -6.94 27.48
N ARG A 515 -16.17 -5.67 27.86
CA ARG A 515 -14.84 -5.08 28.07
C ARG A 515 -14.31 -5.36 29.49
N PHE A 516 -15.21 -5.58 30.45
CA PHE A 516 -14.91 -5.83 31.86
C PHE A 516 -15.31 -7.27 32.26
N ILE A 517 -14.75 -8.26 31.55
CA ILE A 517 -14.95 -9.69 31.82
C ILE A 517 -13.92 -10.20 32.84
N ASN A 518 -14.10 -11.42 33.37
CA ASN A 518 -13.14 -12.08 34.25
C ASN A 518 -12.73 -11.24 35.47
N ASN A 519 -13.71 -10.58 36.10
CA ASN A 519 -13.50 -9.74 37.27
C ASN A 519 -12.58 -8.52 37.03
N ILE A 520 -12.35 -8.10 35.79
CA ILE A 520 -11.59 -6.88 35.50
C ILE A 520 -12.40 -5.65 35.93
N ASN A 521 -11.76 -4.69 36.61
CA ASN A 521 -12.36 -3.41 36.97
C ASN A 521 -11.52 -2.20 36.56
N GLY A 522 -10.30 -2.39 36.07
CA GLY A 522 -9.45 -1.35 35.51
C GLY A 522 -8.61 -1.87 34.36
N LEU A 523 -8.56 -1.10 33.27
CA LEU A 523 -7.75 -1.37 32.09
C LEU A 523 -7.03 -0.09 31.69
N TYR A 524 -5.71 -0.11 31.65
CA TYR A 524 -4.91 1.05 31.28
C TYR A 524 -3.86 0.59 30.27
N SER A 525 -3.71 1.30 29.17
CA SER A 525 -2.69 1.00 28.18
C SER A 525 -2.07 2.25 27.59
N VAL A 526 -0.76 2.25 27.39
CA VAL A 526 -0.03 3.28 26.67
C VAL A 526 0.82 2.62 25.60
N SER A 527 0.66 3.03 24.36
CA SER A 527 1.50 2.57 23.25
C SER A 527 2.19 3.74 22.56
N ILE A 528 3.45 3.56 22.23
CA ILE A 528 4.29 4.55 21.54
C ILE A 528 4.89 3.88 20.31
N ASP A 529 4.64 4.45 19.14
CA ASP A 529 5.29 4.10 17.90
C ASP A 529 6.22 5.24 17.46
N GLN A 530 7.50 4.95 17.28
CA GLN A 530 8.49 5.95 16.88
C GLN A 530 9.41 5.39 15.80
N SER A 531 9.55 6.11 14.69
CA SER A 531 10.60 5.80 13.70
C SER A 531 11.89 6.51 14.07
N VAL A 532 12.97 5.76 14.30
CA VAL A 532 14.29 6.32 14.61
C VAL A 532 15.22 6.14 13.41
N LYS A 533 15.81 7.24 12.93
CA LYS A 533 16.80 7.21 11.85
C LYS A 533 18.17 6.87 12.42
N LEU A 534 18.75 5.75 11.96
CA LEU A 534 20.12 5.32 12.26
C LEU A 534 20.90 5.28 10.93
N GLY A 535 21.52 6.40 10.57
CA GLY A 535 22.16 6.58 9.27
C GLY A 535 21.13 6.57 8.13
N GLN A 536 21.30 5.67 7.16
CA GLN A 536 20.34 5.48 6.05
C GLN A 536 19.21 4.49 6.40
N THR A 537 19.26 3.86 7.57
CA THR A 537 18.28 2.87 8.01
C THR A 537 17.24 3.54 8.91
N VAL A 538 15.96 3.29 8.65
CA VAL A 538 14.88 3.67 9.55
C VAL A 538 14.54 2.46 10.42
N LEU A 539 14.60 2.63 11.73
CA LEU A 539 14.26 1.63 12.73
C LEU A 539 12.94 2.03 13.39
N PRO A 540 11.78 1.51 12.93
CA PRO A 540 10.54 1.60 13.69
C PRO A 540 10.66 0.86 15.03
N LEU A 541 10.38 1.60 16.09
CA LEU A 541 10.27 1.14 17.47
C LEU A 541 8.80 1.20 17.88
N HIS A 542 8.33 0.14 18.54
CA HIS A 542 7.01 0.08 19.14
C HIS A 542 7.16 -0.36 20.59
N VAL A 543 6.54 0.37 21.51
CA VAL A 543 6.50 0.04 22.94
C VAL A 543 5.04 0.06 23.37
N ASP A 544 4.60 -0.98 24.06
CA ASP A 544 3.28 -1.06 24.67
C ASP A 544 3.43 -1.40 26.16
N LEU A 545 2.66 -0.70 26.99
CA LEU A 545 2.57 -0.94 28.42
C LEU A 545 1.09 -1.02 28.79
N ALA A 546 0.68 -2.14 29.38
CA ALA A 546 -0.68 -2.35 29.85
C ALA A 546 -0.71 -2.70 31.34
N LYS A 547 -1.75 -2.23 32.03
CA LYS A 547 -2.06 -2.58 33.40
C LYS A 547 -3.52 -3.03 33.50
N ILE A 548 -3.74 -4.17 34.14
CA ILE A 548 -5.06 -4.77 34.34
C ILE A 548 -5.29 -4.93 35.84
N ASP A 549 -6.31 -4.24 36.36
CA ASP A 549 -6.77 -4.40 37.73
C ASP A 549 -8.01 -5.30 37.77
N ARG A 550 -8.07 -6.20 38.75
CA ARG A 550 -9.22 -7.08 38.99
C ARG A 550 -9.90 -6.78 40.33
N THR A 551 -11.19 -7.06 40.44
CA THR A 551 -11.99 -6.93 41.67
C THR A 551 -11.48 -7.83 42.79
N SER A 552 -10.78 -8.93 42.46
CA SER A 552 -10.12 -9.80 43.45
C SER A 552 -8.92 -9.14 44.15
N GLY A 553 -8.42 -8.01 43.65
CA GLY A 553 -7.18 -7.37 44.12
C GLY A 553 -5.93 -7.79 43.35
N VAL A 554 -6.04 -8.74 42.41
CA VAL A 554 -4.93 -9.11 41.51
C VAL A 554 -4.71 -7.99 40.50
N SER A 555 -3.45 -7.54 40.36
CA SER A 555 -3.02 -6.53 39.38
C SER A 555 -1.96 -7.15 38.48
N SER A 556 -2.08 -7.00 37.16
CA SER A 556 -1.03 -7.42 36.23
C SER A 556 -0.52 -6.25 35.41
N ILE A 557 0.79 -6.22 35.20
CA ILE A 557 1.47 -5.28 34.31
C ILE A 557 2.11 -6.09 33.19
N GLU A 558 1.85 -5.67 31.96
CA GLU A 558 2.37 -6.26 30.75
C GLU A 558 3.14 -5.18 29.99
N ALA A 559 4.35 -5.49 29.56
CA ALA A 559 5.16 -4.61 28.74
C ALA A 559 5.67 -5.36 27.51
N SER A 560 5.53 -4.76 26.34
CA SER A 560 6.13 -5.27 25.11
C SER A 560 6.96 -4.19 24.43
N ALA A 561 8.09 -4.60 23.87
CA ALA A 561 8.96 -3.73 23.08
C ALA A 561 9.35 -4.46 21.80
N ARG A 562 9.15 -3.80 20.65
CA ARG A 562 9.44 -4.34 19.33
C ARG A 562 10.29 -3.35 18.53
N ALA A 563 11.32 -3.86 17.87
CA ALA A 563 12.14 -3.10 16.95
C ALA A 563 12.26 -3.88 15.63
N SER A 564 12.01 -3.20 14.51
CA SER A 564 12.11 -3.81 13.18
C SER A 564 13.09 -3.04 12.31
N ALA A 565 14.05 -3.73 11.69
CA ALA A 565 15.01 -3.16 10.77
C ALA A 565 14.90 -3.83 9.40
N SER A 566 14.72 -3.04 8.34
CA SER A 566 14.74 -3.52 6.96
C SER A 566 16.05 -3.12 6.27
N PHE A 567 16.80 -4.10 5.77
CA PHE A 567 17.99 -3.91 4.96
C PHE A 567 17.84 -4.63 3.61
N ARG A 568 17.65 -3.84 2.54
CA ARG A 568 17.42 -4.34 1.17
C ARG A 568 16.25 -5.31 1.11
N THR A 569 16.52 -6.60 0.89
CA THR A 569 15.51 -7.66 0.78
C THR A 569 15.30 -8.42 2.07
N ILE A 570 15.95 -8.02 3.17
CA ILE A 570 15.88 -8.66 4.48
C ILE A 570 15.19 -7.71 5.48
N THR A 571 14.27 -8.23 6.27
CA THR A 571 13.64 -7.55 7.40
C THR A 571 13.84 -8.38 8.65
N LEU A 572 14.43 -7.79 9.68
CA LEU A 572 14.66 -8.41 10.97
C LEU A 572 13.78 -7.70 12.00
N THR A 573 13.07 -8.45 12.83
CA THR A 573 12.26 -7.90 13.91
C THR A 573 12.60 -8.61 15.21
N GLY A 574 12.94 -7.85 16.25
CA GLY A 574 13.06 -8.35 17.61
C GLY A 574 11.89 -7.87 18.45
N GLN A 575 11.36 -8.73 19.30
CA GLN A 575 10.32 -8.42 20.27
C GLN A 575 10.67 -9.01 21.63
N ILE A 576 10.41 -8.25 22.69
CA ILE A 576 10.51 -8.70 24.07
C ILE A 576 9.14 -8.48 24.72
N ASP A 577 8.64 -9.51 25.38
CA ASP A 577 7.38 -9.49 26.12
C ASP A 577 7.66 -9.84 27.58
N TRP A 578 7.27 -8.96 28.49
CA TRP A 578 7.38 -9.14 29.93
C TRP A 578 6.00 -9.02 30.57
N SER A 579 5.70 -9.89 31.52
CA SER A 579 4.48 -9.79 32.32
C SER A 579 4.76 -10.13 33.78
N ARG A 580 4.16 -9.34 34.67
CA ARG A 580 4.18 -9.52 36.11
C ARG A 580 2.76 -9.45 36.65
N SER A 581 2.44 -10.33 37.59
CA SER A 581 1.17 -10.32 38.29
C SER A 581 1.42 -10.24 39.78
N ASP A 582 0.81 -9.25 40.43
CA ASP A 582 0.83 -9.09 41.87
C ASP A 582 -0.48 -9.64 42.45
N VAL A 583 -0.39 -10.49 43.47
CA VAL A 583 -1.54 -11.12 44.12
C VAL A 583 -1.75 -10.57 45.53
N PRO A 584 -3.00 -10.46 46.00
CA PRO A 584 -3.28 -9.88 47.31
C PRO A 584 -2.88 -10.78 48.50
N TYR A 585 -2.73 -12.09 48.26
CA TYR A 585 -2.38 -13.07 49.30
C TYR A 585 -1.37 -14.09 48.76
N GLY A 586 -0.34 -14.39 49.55
CA GLY A 586 0.74 -15.31 49.18
C GLY A 586 1.86 -14.62 48.38
N PRO A 587 2.89 -15.38 47.98
CA PRO A 587 3.96 -14.83 47.14
C PRO A 587 3.47 -14.59 45.72
N ASP A 588 3.97 -13.52 45.09
CA ASP A 588 3.70 -13.23 43.70
C ASP A 588 4.19 -14.37 42.79
N PRO A 589 3.43 -14.75 41.75
CA PRO A 589 3.90 -15.67 40.73
C PRO A 589 5.17 -15.14 40.04
N PRO A 590 6.04 -16.02 39.53
CA PRO A 590 7.24 -15.57 38.84
C PRO A 590 6.90 -14.79 37.58
N ASP A 591 7.67 -13.74 37.30
CA ASP A 591 7.60 -12.98 36.06
C ASP A 591 7.82 -13.89 34.85
N ASN A 592 7.06 -13.64 33.78
CA ASN A 592 7.30 -14.28 32.49
C ASN A 592 8.03 -13.31 31.57
N LEU A 593 9.09 -13.79 30.90
CA LEU A 593 9.87 -13.02 29.94
C LEU A 593 10.10 -13.85 28.68
N THR A 594 9.65 -13.35 27.53
CA THR A 594 9.84 -14.00 26.22
C THR A 594 10.59 -13.08 25.28
N ALA A 595 11.55 -13.63 24.53
CA ALA A 595 12.20 -12.93 23.42
C ALA A 595 11.85 -13.64 22.10
N THR A 596 11.39 -12.87 21.12
CA THR A 596 11.03 -13.35 19.78
C THR A 596 11.88 -12.64 18.73
N LEU A 597 12.48 -13.42 17.83
CA LEU A 597 13.24 -12.94 16.68
C LEU A 597 12.57 -13.44 15.41
N LEU A 598 12.21 -12.52 14.52
CA LEU A 598 11.62 -12.78 13.22
C LEU A 598 12.58 -12.30 12.13
N ALA A 599 12.81 -13.12 11.12
CA ALA A 599 13.65 -12.79 9.99
C ALA A 599 12.93 -13.13 8.69
N ASN A 600 12.66 -12.13 7.86
CA ASN A 600 12.07 -12.28 6.54
C ASN A 600 13.10 -11.88 5.50
N ALA A 601 13.35 -12.70 4.48
CA ALA A 601 14.28 -12.37 3.41
C ALA A 601 13.71 -12.77 2.04
N ARG A 602 14.00 -11.96 1.01
CA ARG A 602 13.75 -12.33 -0.39
C ARG A 602 15.07 -12.43 -1.15
N ILE A 603 15.45 -13.64 -1.53
CA ILE A 603 16.69 -13.91 -2.26
C ILE A 603 16.30 -14.43 -3.64
N GLY A 604 16.33 -13.54 -4.63
CA GLY A 604 15.84 -13.84 -5.98
C GLY A 604 14.36 -14.23 -5.98
N ARG A 605 14.07 -15.48 -6.38
CA ARG A 605 12.71 -16.05 -6.40
C ARG A 605 12.31 -16.74 -5.11
N VAL A 606 13.24 -16.87 -4.16
CA VAL A 606 13.01 -17.54 -2.87
C VAL A 606 12.64 -16.51 -1.82
N ARG A 607 11.57 -16.76 -1.08
CA ARG A 607 11.20 -16.07 0.15
C ARG A 607 11.58 -16.98 1.32
N LEU A 608 12.33 -16.45 2.27
CA LEU A 608 12.72 -17.12 3.50
C LEU A 608 12.05 -16.41 4.66
N ARG A 609 11.53 -17.19 5.60
CA ARG A 609 10.99 -16.71 6.88
C ARG A 609 11.56 -17.56 8.00
N GLY A 610 12.10 -16.91 9.02
CA GLY A 610 12.60 -17.53 10.23
C GLY A 610 11.93 -16.93 11.45
N GLU A 611 11.61 -17.76 12.42
CA GLU A 611 11.13 -17.36 13.75
C GLU A 611 11.89 -18.14 14.82
N ALA A 612 12.42 -17.42 15.81
CA ALA A 612 12.99 -17.99 17.02
C ALA A 612 12.34 -17.34 18.24
N ARG A 613 11.65 -18.12 19.06
CA ARG A 613 11.02 -17.69 20.31
C ARG A 613 11.71 -18.40 21.48
N PHE A 614 12.15 -17.61 22.45
CA PHE A 614 12.85 -18.08 23.65
C PHE A 614 12.10 -17.63 24.90
N ALA A 615 11.67 -18.58 25.72
CA ALA A 615 11.20 -18.30 27.07
C ALA A 615 12.43 -18.11 27.98
N LEU A 616 12.68 -16.87 28.40
CA LEU A 616 13.85 -16.47 29.20
C LEU A 616 13.60 -16.61 30.70
N ALA A 617 12.35 -16.42 31.13
CA ALA A 617 11.89 -16.61 32.52
C ALA A 617 10.41 -17.00 32.53
N GLY A 618 9.96 -17.66 33.60
CA GLY A 618 8.58 -18.12 33.78
C GLY A 618 8.45 -19.64 33.86
N SER A 619 7.27 -20.11 34.28
CA SER A 619 6.98 -21.54 34.46
C SER A 619 6.73 -22.29 33.14
N ASN A 620 6.36 -21.58 32.07
CA ASN A 620 6.11 -22.16 30.75
C ASN A 620 7.33 -21.94 29.84
N ALA A 621 8.27 -22.90 29.88
CA ALA A 621 9.51 -22.86 29.10
C ALA A 621 9.30 -23.35 27.65
N ASP A 622 8.42 -22.69 26.89
CA ASP A 622 8.17 -23.05 25.49
C ASP A 622 9.09 -22.24 24.56
N SER A 623 10.13 -22.90 24.05
CA SER A 623 11.06 -22.31 23.10
C SER A 623 10.95 -23.03 21.77
N ARG A 624 10.75 -22.27 20.70
CA ARG A 624 10.52 -22.80 19.36
C ARG A 624 11.38 -22.09 18.33
N LEU A 625 11.84 -22.86 17.35
CA LEU A 625 12.52 -22.36 16.16
C LEU A 625 11.74 -22.85 14.94
N THR A 626 11.53 -22.00 13.95
CA THR A 626 10.88 -22.37 12.69
C THR A 626 11.53 -21.63 11.54
N ALA A 627 11.79 -22.31 10.44
CA ALA A 627 12.32 -21.76 9.21
C ALA A 627 11.51 -22.28 8.03
N ILE A 628 11.00 -21.37 7.22
CA ILE A 628 10.15 -21.64 6.06
C ILE A 628 10.83 -21.03 4.84
N ALA A 629 10.92 -21.81 3.76
CA ALA A 629 11.40 -21.37 2.46
C ALA A 629 10.30 -21.59 1.41
N GLU A 630 9.99 -20.55 0.63
CA GLU A 630 8.97 -20.60 -0.42
C GLU A 630 9.58 -20.11 -1.74
N TRP A 631 9.31 -20.79 -2.86
CA TRP A 631 9.77 -20.33 -4.16
C TRP A 631 8.83 -20.70 -5.30
N SER A 632 8.70 -19.79 -6.26
CA SER A 632 7.88 -19.98 -7.45
C SER A 632 8.66 -20.72 -8.55
N GLY A 633 8.12 -21.84 -9.01
CA GLY A 633 8.57 -22.58 -10.19
C GLY A 633 8.02 -22.01 -11.50
N LYS A 634 8.25 -22.73 -12.62
CA LYS A 634 7.65 -22.39 -13.91
C LYS A 634 6.16 -22.77 -13.95
N ARG A 635 5.40 -22.04 -14.78
CA ARG A 635 3.98 -22.32 -15.08
C ARG A 635 3.06 -22.27 -13.84
N ASP A 636 3.20 -21.29 -12.95
CA ASP A 636 2.36 -21.16 -11.73
C ASP A 636 2.43 -22.34 -10.75
N ALA A 637 3.64 -22.86 -10.55
CA ALA A 637 3.94 -23.78 -9.46
C ALA A 637 4.59 -23.04 -8.29
N GLU A 638 4.27 -23.43 -7.06
CA GLU A 638 4.85 -22.92 -5.83
C GLU A 638 5.34 -24.10 -4.98
N TRP A 639 6.51 -23.94 -4.39
CA TRP A 639 7.11 -24.92 -3.49
C TRP A 639 7.30 -24.29 -2.12
N ARG A 640 7.15 -25.11 -1.08
CA ARG A 640 7.38 -24.75 0.32
C ARG A 640 8.25 -25.80 0.99
N ALA A 641 9.22 -25.38 1.79
CA ALA A 641 9.97 -26.25 2.69
C ALA A 641 9.91 -25.66 4.09
N GLU A 642 9.70 -26.50 5.10
CA GLU A 642 9.57 -26.10 6.50
C GLU A 642 10.51 -26.93 7.38
N LEU A 643 11.19 -26.27 8.29
CA LEU A 643 11.98 -26.88 9.35
C LEU A 643 11.56 -26.26 10.68
N GLY A 644 11.37 -27.07 11.71
CA GLY A 644 11.02 -26.58 13.02
C GLY A 644 11.66 -27.39 14.14
N TYR A 645 11.81 -26.77 15.30
CA TYR A 645 12.18 -27.45 16.54
C TYR A 645 11.36 -26.86 17.68
N ASP A 646 10.75 -27.74 18.46
CA ASP A 646 9.97 -27.43 19.65
C ASP A 646 10.70 -28.03 20.86
N LYS A 647 11.15 -27.16 21.78
CA LYS A 647 11.89 -27.59 22.97
C LYS A 647 10.97 -28.23 24.01
N GLY A 648 9.72 -27.78 24.11
CA GLY A 648 8.74 -28.33 25.07
C GLY A 648 8.42 -29.79 24.76
N LEU A 649 8.37 -30.13 23.46
CA LEU A 649 8.13 -31.49 22.96
C LEU A 649 9.42 -32.27 22.64
N ASP A 650 10.58 -31.64 22.72
CA ASP A 650 11.86 -32.12 22.20
C ASP A 650 11.75 -32.71 20.78
N ARG A 651 11.03 -31.98 19.91
CA ARG A 651 10.58 -32.46 18.60
C ARG A 651 11.12 -31.57 17.49
N ALA A 652 11.99 -32.12 16.63
CA ALA A 652 12.36 -31.51 15.36
C ALA A 652 11.39 -31.97 14.26
N ARG A 653 10.99 -31.07 13.36
CA ARG A 653 10.09 -31.35 12.23
C ARG A 653 10.69 -30.85 10.92
N ALA A 654 10.41 -31.58 9.84
CA ALA A 654 10.79 -31.21 8.48
C ALA A 654 9.65 -31.53 7.52
N GLY A 655 9.23 -30.54 6.73
CA GLY A 655 8.12 -30.67 5.79
C GLY A 655 8.42 -30.09 4.41
N ILE A 656 7.72 -30.60 3.41
CA ILE A 656 7.78 -30.14 2.02
C ILE A 656 6.37 -30.05 1.43
N GLY A 657 6.10 -28.96 0.73
CA GLY A 657 4.83 -28.67 0.07
C GLY A 657 5.02 -28.32 -1.40
N TYR A 658 4.04 -28.70 -2.22
CA TYR A 658 3.95 -28.38 -3.63
C TYR A 658 2.53 -27.94 -3.98
N THR A 659 2.43 -26.77 -4.62
CA THR A 659 1.17 -26.20 -5.09
C THR A 659 1.25 -25.93 -6.57
N ARG A 660 0.19 -26.30 -7.30
CA ARG A 660 0.07 -26.12 -8.74
C ARG A 660 -1.26 -25.46 -9.07
N ARG A 661 -1.21 -24.27 -9.68
CA ARG A 661 -2.39 -23.59 -10.21
C ARG A 661 -2.59 -23.96 -11.68
N PHE A 662 -3.76 -24.48 -12.00
CA PHE A 662 -4.28 -24.66 -13.36
C PHE A 662 -5.34 -23.59 -13.63
N ASP A 663 -5.80 -23.45 -14.88
CA ASP A 663 -6.82 -22.45 -15.21
C ASP A 663 -8.16 -22.67 -14.47
N LYS A 664 -8.49 -23.94 -14.19
CA LYS A 664 -9.78 -24.34 -13.60
C LYS A 664 -9.71 -24.70 -12.13
N PHE A 665 -8.55 -25.08 -11.61
CA PHE A 665 -8.41 -25.52 -10.21
C PHE A 665 -6.98 -25.36 -9.73
N GLN A 666 -6.80 -25.38 -8.42
CA GLN A 666 -5.53 -25.41 -7.73
C GLN A 666 -5.41 -26.72 -6.96
N LEU A 667 -4.28 -27.41 -7.11
CA LEU A 667 -3.96 -28.63 -6.39
C LEU A 667 -2.73 -28.40 -5.52
N SER A 668 -2.80 -28.80 -4.27
CA SER A 668 -1.73 -28.62 -3.29
C SER A 668 -1.50 -29.89 -2.48
N GLY A 669 -0.25 -30.25 -2.21
CA GLY A 669 0.10 -31.37 -1.35
C GLY A 669 1.31 -31.06 -0.46
N PHE A 670 1.30 -31.60 0.76
CA PHE A 670 2.32 -31.37 1.79
C PHE A 670 2.55 -32.63 2.60
N GLY A 671 3.81 -32.87 2.94
CA GLY A 671 4.21 -33.93 3.86
C GLY A 671 5.21 -33.42 4.88
N GLU A 672 5.10 -33.89 6.11
CA GLU A 672 5.97 -33.56 7.23
C GLU A 672 6.35 -34.83 8.00
N VAL A 673 7.59 -34.86 8.48
CA VAL A 673 8.13 -35.89 9.37
C VAL A 673 8.76 -35.23 10.60
N ALA A 674 8.63 -35.88 11.76
CA ALA A 674 9.18 -35.42 13.02
C ALA A 674 10.20 -36.41 13.61
N SER A 675 11.13 -35.90 14.42
CA SER A 675 12.23 -36.66 15.04
C SER A 675 11.77 -37.74 16.01
N ASP A 676 10.56 -37.61 16.56
CA ASP A 676 9.98 -38.61 17.45
C ASP A 676 9.28 -39.76 16.69
N GLY A 677 9.18 -39.67 15.36
CA GLY A 677 8.52 -40.64 14.49
C GLY A 677 7.12 -40.24 14.05
N SER A 678 6.64 -39.06 14.46
CA SER A 678 5.35 -38.55 13.98
C SER A 678 5.43 -38.15 12.50
N VAL A 679 4.35 -38.37 11.76
CA VAL A 679 4.27 -38.04 10.33
C VAL A 679 2.92 -37.39 10.01
N ALA A 680 2.93 -36.42 9.10
CA ALA A 680 1.72 -35.80 8.59
C ALA A 680 1.79 -35.71 7.06
N ALA A 681 0.67 -35.91 6.39
CA ALA A 681 0.52 -35.69 4.96
C ALA A 681 -0.84 -35.08 4.66
N SER A 682 -0.94 -34.21 3.68
CA SER A 682 -2.18 -33.58 3.27
C SER A 682 -2.22 -33.29 1.77
N LEU A 683 -3.43 -33.32 1.21
CA LEU A 683 -3.76 -32.98 -0.16
C LEU A 683 -4.96 -32.03 -0.13
N SER A 684 -4.92 -30.94 -0.89
CA SER A 684 -6.02 -29.98 -1.00
C SER A 684 -6.32 -29.63 -2.46
N LEU A 685 -7.61 -29.51 -2.76
CA LEU A 685 -8.16 -29.10 -4.05
C LEU A 685 -8.99 -27.83 -3.84
N ALA A 686 -8.71 -26.78 -4.61
CA ALA A 686 -9.51 -25.56 -4.63
C ALA A 686 -9.96 -25.23 -6.05
N PHE A 687 -11.23 -24.87 -6.21
CA PHE A 687 -11.79 -24.41 -7.46
C PHE A 687 -13.02 -23.56 -7.19
N SER A 688 -13.38 -22.73 -8.16
CA SER A 688 -14.56 -21.90 -8.07
C SER A 688 -15.38 -22.06 -9.34
N PHE A 689 -16.68 -21.89 -9.23
CA PHE A 689 -17.56 -21.82 -10.39
C PHE A 689 -18.49 -20.62 -10.28
N GLY A 690 -18.72 -19.96 -11.40
CA GLY A 690 -19.49 -18.71 -11.44
C GLY A 690 -20.08 -18.44 -12.82
N PRO A 691 -20.70 -17.27 -13.02
CA PRO A 691 -21.33 -16.90 -14.28
C PRO A 691 -20.34 -16.99 -15.44
N ARG A 692 -20.73 -17.70 -16.50
CA ARG A 692 -19.94 -17.78 -17.74
C ARG A 692 -20.05 -16.47 -18.55
N SER A 693 -18.92 -15.97 -19.02
CA SER A 693 -18.81 -14.84 -19.94
C SER A 693 -18.77 -15.31 -21.39
N ARG A 694 -19.07 -14.41 -22.34
CA ARG A 694 -18.86 -14.68 -23.78
C ARG A 694 -17.38 -14.98 -24.06
N ALA A 695 -16.48 -14.36 -23.29
CA ALA A 695 -15.04 -14.58 -23.30
C ALA A 695 -14.65 -16.04 -22.99
N ASP A 696 -15.52 -16.79 -22.31
CA ASP A 696 -15.32 -18.21 -21.96
C ASP A 696 -15.95 -19.16 -22.99
N GLY A 697 -16.25 -18.68 -24.21
CA GLY A 697 -16.75 -19.52 -25.31
C GLY A 697 -18.26 -19.79 -25.27
N GLY A 698 -19.06 -18.87 -24.73
CA GLY A 698 -20.52 -18.90 -24.91
C GLY A 698 -21.31 -18.00 -23.96
N SER A 699 -22.62 -17.84 -24.22
CA SER A 699 -23.51 -17.04 -23.39
C SER A 699 -24.33 -17.91 -22.45
N GLY A 700 -24.20 -17.70 -21.13
CA GLY A 700 -24.95 -18.42 -20.11
C GLY A 700 -24.29 -19.72 -19.63
N GLY A 701 -24.74 -20.19 -18.46
CA GLY A 701 -24.16 -21.34 -17.75
C GLY A 701 -23.07 -20.96 -16.76
N TRP A 702 -22.26 -21.96 -16.39
CA TRP A 702 -21.21 -21.87 -15.38
C TRP A 702 -19.83 -21.97 -16.03
N ARG A 703 -18.87 -21.18 -15.55
CA ARG A 703 -17.44 -21.39 -15.80
C ARG A 703 -16.77 -21.93 -14.54
N VAL A 704 -15.65 -22.62 -14.71
CA VAL A 704 -14.80 -23.08 -13.62
C VAL A 704 -13.49 -22.29 -13.65
N SER A 705 -13.01 -21.84 -12.50
CA SER A 705 -11.80 -21.04 -12.35
C SER A 705 -11.02 -21.50 -11.12
N SER A 706 -9.69 -21.36 -11.15
CA SER A 706 -8.86 -21.44 -9.94
C SER A 706 -8.90 -20.18 -9.08
N GLU A 707 -9.42 -19.06 -9.60
CA GLU A 707 -9.59 -17.81 -8.86
C GLU A 707 -10.89 -17.83 -8.03
N LYS A 708 -10.92 -17.08 -6.92
CA LYS A 708 -12.13 -16.96 -6.09
C LYS A 708 -13.17 -16.04 -6.75
N LEU A 709 -14.41 -16.51 -6.82
CA LEU A 709 -15.51 -15.85 -7.49
C LEU A 709 -16.65 -15.45 -6.53
N ALA A 710 -16.92 -16.24 -5.48
CA ALA A 710 -18.01 -15.98 -4.53
C ALA A 710 -17.70 -14.77 -3.63
N SER A 711 -16.50 -14.73 -3.07
CA SER A 711 -16.09 -13.65 -2.15
C SER A 711 -15.65 -12.35 -2.85
N ARG A 712 -15.67 -12.31 -4.19
CA ARG A 712 -15.15 -11.19 -4.99
C ARG A 712 -16.21 -10.69 -5.98
N GLY A 713 -16.04 -9.44 -6.42
CA GLY A 713 -16.81 -8.90 -7.52
C GLY A 713 -16.19 -9.26 -8.86
N GLN A 714 -17.03 -9.30 -9.90
CA GLN A 714 -16.62 -9.63 -11.26
C GLN A 714 -17.16 -8.58 -12.23
N VAL A 715 -16.35 -8.22 -13.24
CA VAL A 715 -16.78 -7.39 -14.38
C VAL A 715 -16.65 -8.19 -15.66
N LEU A 716 -17.74 -8.24 -16.43
CA LEU A 716 -17.77 -8.77 -17.80
C LEU A 716 -17.74 -7.57 -18.74
N ALA A 717 -16.57 -7.26 -19.26
CA ALA A 717 -16.36 -6.14 -20.15
C ALA A 717 -16.60 -6.56 -21.61
N GLU A 718 -17.13 -5.64 -22.41
CA GLU A 718 -17.28 -5.78 -23.85
C GLU A 718 -16.75 -4.49 -24.51
N VAL A 719 -15.74 -4.64 -25.35
CA VAL A 719 -15.11 -3.55 -26.11
C VAL A 719 -15.55 -3.64 -27.57
N TRP A 720 -15.96 -2.51 -28.11
CA TRP A 720 -16.55 -2.41 -29.44
C TRP A 720 -16.25 -1.06 -30.08
N MET A 721 -16.35 -1.00 -31.41
CA MET A 721 -16.18 0.21 -32.18
C MET A 721 -17.51 0.96 -32.30
N ASP A 722 -17.57 2.12 -31.66
CA ASP A 722 -18.64 3.10 -31.75
C ASP A 722 -18.46 3.95 -33.00
N ASP A 723 -19.02 3.42 -34.08
CA ASP A 723 -18.89 3.98 -35.42
C ASP A 723 -19.73 5.26 -35.62
N ASN A 724 -20.79 5.43 -34.82
CA ASN A 724 -21.72 6.56 -34.91
C ASN A 724 -21.60 7.55 -33.74
N ALA A 725 -20.72 7.26 -32.78
CA ALA A 725 -20.43 8.05 -31.57
C ALA A 725 -21.65 8.25 -30.65
N ASP A 726 -22.58 7.31 -30.60
CA ASP A 726 -23.78 7.38 -29.76
C ASP A 726 -23.62 6.74 -28.37
N GLY A 727 -22.51 6.03 -28.14
CA GLY A 727 -22.18 5.36 -26.87
C GLY A 727 -23.04 4.14 -26.53
N ILE A 728 -23.93 3.69 -27.43
CA ILE A 728 -24.85 2.57 -27.24
C ILE A 728 -24.46 1.46 -28.21
N ARG A 729 -24.19 0.25 -27.68
CA ARG A 729 -23.86 -0.89 -28.55
C ARG A 729 -25.04 -1.27 -29.47
N GLN A 730 -24.83 -1.23 -30.78
CA GLN A 730 -25.79 -1.57 -31.82
C GLN A 730 -25.42 -2.85 -32.63
N PRO A 731 -26.41 -3.54 -33.21
CA PRO A 731 -26.15 -4.61 -34.18
C PRO A 731 -25.45 -4.07 -35.44
N GLY A 732 -24.22 -4.50 -35.69
CA GLY A 732 -23.40 -4.06 -36.83
C GLY A 732 -22.06 -3.46 -36.42
N GLU A 733 -21.93 -3.04 -35.17
CA GLU A 733 -20.70 -2.50 -34.62
C GLU A 733 -19.69 -3.59 -34.26
N ALA A 734 -18.48 -3.41 -34.78
CA ALA A 734 -17.40 -4.37 -34.66
C ALA A 734 -16.96 -4.54 -33.21
N ALA A 735 -16.79 -5.77 -32.78
CA ALA A 735 -16.13 -6.06 -31.51
C ALA A 735 -14.61 -5.92 -31.68
N VAL A 736 -13.91 -5.41 -30.66
CA VAL A 736 -12.47 -5.14 -30.76
C VAL A 736 -11.68 -6.07 -29.84
N ALA A 737 -10.84 -6.89 -30.46
CA ALA A 737 -9.99 -7.88 -29.81
C ALA A 737 -8.65 -7.30 -29.36
N ASP A 738 -7.96 -8.02 -28.47
CA ASP A 738 -6.61 -7.73 -28.01
C ASP A 738 -6.45 -6.34 -27.35
N VAL A 739 -7.53 -5.83 -26.74
CA VAL A 739 -7.54 -4.57 -26.00
C VAL A 739 -7.28 -4.84 -24.52
N PRO A 740 -6.17 -4.35 -23.93
CA PRO A 740 -5.92 -4.43 -22.50
C PRO A 740 -6.89 -3.54 -21.71
N LEU A 741 -7.42 -4.09 -20.61
CA LEU A 741 -8.33 -3.36 -19.72
C LEU A 741 -7.63 -2.91 -18.44
N THR A 742 -8.15 -1.85 -17.83
CA THR A 742 -7.71 -1.35 -16.54
C THR A 742 -8.85 -1.41 -15.53
N ALA A 743 -8.53 -1.69 -14.27
CA ALA A 743 -9.50 -1.74 -13.16
C ALA A 743 -8.91 -1.04 -11.93
N GLY A 744 -8.97 0.29 -11.88
CA GLY A 744 -8.26 1.09 -10.88
C GLY A 744 -6.76 0.77 -10.88
N ASN A 745 -6.23 0.31 -9.73
CA ASN A 745 -4.83 -0.11 -9.60
C ASN A 745 -4.62 -1.63 -9.82
N ALA A 746 -5.67 -2.39 -10.16
CA ALA A 746 -5.56 -3.82 -10.41
C ALA A 746 -5.10 -4.07 -11.85
N PHE A 747 -4.09 -4.93 -12.00
CA PHE A 747 -3.61 -5.39 -13.29
C PHE A 747 -4.58 -6.46 -13.84
N VAL A 748 -5.05 -6.29 -15.07
CA VAL A 748 -5.92 -7.26 -15.73
C VAL A 748 -5.05 -8.13 -16.65
N ASP A 749 -4.88 -9.40 -16.29
CA ASP A 749 -3.96 -10.32 -16.99
C ASP A 749 -4.39 -10.69 -18.42
N ARG A 750 -5.62 -10.35 -18.85
CA ARG A 750 -6.14 -10.74 -20.17
C ARG A 750 -6.73 -9.55 -20.93
N ALA A 751 -6.26 -9.38 -22.16
CA ALA A 751 -6.89 -8.53 -23.17
C ALA A 751 -8.22 -9.13 -23.66
N THR A 752 -9.01 -8.34 -24.40
CA THR A 752 -10.27 -8.79 -24.99
C THR A 752 -10.08 -9.93 -25.98
N ALA A 753 -11.02 -10.88 -25.96
CA ALA A 753 -11.09 -11.97 -26.93
C ALA A 753 -11.53 -11.47 -28.32
N LYS A 754 -11.53 -12.37 -29.32
CA LYS A 754 -11.93 -12.07 -30.71
C LYS A 754 -13.32 -11.46 -30.86
N ASP A 755 -14.21 -11.74 -29.91
CA ASP A 755 -15.57 -11.20 -29.84
C ASP A 755 -15.67 -9.91 -29.01
N GLY A 756 -14.53 -9.28 -28.70
CA GLY A 756 -14.39 -8.06 -27.91
C GLY A 756 -14.69 -8.23 -26.42
N SER A 757 -14.89 -9.45 -25.93
CA SER A 757 -15.25 -9.67 -24.53
C SER A 757 -14.04 -9.95 -23.64
N ALA A 758 -14.12 -9.51 -22.38
CA ALA A 758 -13.13 -9.79 -21.36
C ALA A 758 -13.80 -9.99 -19.99
N THR A 759 -13.09 -10.66 -19.09
CA THR A 759 -13.54 -10.91 -17.72
C THR A 759 -12.49 -10.40 -16.75
N ILE A 760 -12.90 -9.55 -15.81
CA ILE A 760 -12.08 -9.03 -14.73
C ILE A 760 -12.61 -9.62 -13.42
N ASP A 761 -11.81 -10.50 -12.82
CA ASP A 761 -12.10 -11.18 -11.56
C ASP A 761 -11.38 -10.49 -10.38
N GLY A 762 -11.70 -10.91 -9.15
CA GLY A 762 -10.95 -10.48 -7.96
C GLY A 762 -11.23 -9.06 -7.48
N LEU A 763 -12.26 -8.38 -8.01
CA LEU A 763 -12.57 -7.00 -7.60
C LEU A 763 -13.08 -6.94 -6.17
N GLU A 764 -12.67 -5.90 -5.44
CA GLU A 764 -13.06 -5.67 -4.06
C GLU A 764 -14.55 -5.25 -3.98
N PRO A 765 -15.39 -5.97 -3.22
CA PRO A 765 -16.80 -5.62 -3.10
C PRO A 765 -17.05 -4.26 -2.45
N PHE A 766 -18.11 -3.57 -2.88
CA PHE A 766 -18.61 -2.29 -2.36
C PHE A 766 -17.66 -1.10 -2.49
N ARG A 767 -16.50 -1.29 -3.13
CA ARG A 767 -15.55 -0.24 -3.44
C ARG A 767 -15.70 0.20 -4.89
N PRO A 768 -15.98 1.49 -5.15
CA PRO A 768 -16.02 1.99 -6.53
C PRO A 768 -14.67 1.81 -7.22
N VAL A 769 -14.69 1.16 -8.38
CA VAL A 769 -13.51 0.94 -9.23
C VAL A 769 -13.82 1.44 -10.64
N MET A 770 -12.90 2.21 -11.22
CA MET A 770 -13.00 2.62 -12.61
C MET A 770 -12.50 1.49 -13.50
N ILE A 771 -13.35 1.02 -14.40
CA ILE A 771 -13.02 0.10 -15.48
C ILE A 771 -12.77 0.92 -16.74
N GLY A 772 -11.60 0.79 -17.33
CA GLY A 772 -11.19 1.57 -18.49
C GLY A 772 -10.36 0.79 -19.49
N ILE A 773 -9.88 1.50 -20.50
CA ILE A 773 -8.95 1.01 -21.51
C ILE A 773 -7.70 1.89 -21.41
N ASP A 774 -6.52 1.28 -21.41
CA ASP A 774 -5.27 2.03 -21.52
C ASP A 774 -5.06 2.41 -23.00
N ALA A 775 -5.32 3.67 -23.34
CA ALA A 775 -5.22 4.17 -24.70
C ALA A 775 -3.82 3.97 -25.31
N GLY A 776 -2.75 4.03 -24.51
CA GLY A 776 -1.37 3.81 -24.99
C GLY A 776 -1.05 2.36 -25.34
N SER A 777 -1.93 1.43 -24.94
CA SER A 777 -1.79 -0.01 -25.20
C SER A 777 -2.64 -0.50 -26.38
N LEU A 778 -3.37 0.42 -27.04
CA LEU A 778 -4.23 0.07 -28.18
C LEU A 778 -3.38 -0.34 -29.40
N PRO A 779 -3.79 -1.41 -30.13
CA PRO A 779 -3.05 -1.86 -31.32
C PRO A 779 -3.07 -0.86 -32.49
N ASP A 780 -4.14 -0.06 -32.62
CA ASP A 780 -4.32 0.92 -33.69
C ASP A 780 -4.25 2.35 -33.10
N PRO A 781 -3.28 3.18 -33.52
CA PRO A 781 -3.17 4.57 -33.04
C PRO A 781 -4.31 5.48 -33.51
N TYR A 782 -5.06 5.08 -34.54
CA TYR A 782 -6.25 5.81 -35.02
C TYR A 782 -7.53 5.36 -34.30
N VAL A 783 -7.40 4.78 -33.11
CA VAL A 783 -8.50 4.35 -32.26
C VAL A 783 -8.24 4.80 -30.84
N GLN A 784 -9.27 5.31 -30.17
CA GLN A 784 -9.17 5.74 -28.78
C GLN A 784 -10.42 5.39 -27.98
N PRO A 785 -10.33 5.31 -26.64
CA PRO A 785 -11.52 5.18 -25.80
C PRO A 785 -12.43 6.40 -25.96
N ALA A 786 -13.72 6.18 -26.22
CA ALA A 786 -14.68 7.28 -26.34
C ALA A 786 -15.04 7.89 -24.96
N LEU A 787 -14.76 7.17 -23.88
CA LEU A 787 -14.95 7.59 -22.50
C LEU A 787 -13.67 7.30 -21.69
N PRO A 788 -13.33 8.11 -20.67
CA PRO A 788 -12.18 7.84 -19.79
C PRO A 788 -12.28 6.50 -19.05
N GLY A 789 -13.49 6.02 -18.82
CA GLY A 789 -13.80 4.78 -18.13
C GLY A 789 -15.20 4.80 -17.51
N VAL A 790 -15.59 3.67 -16.94
CA VAL A 790 -16.89 3.46 -16.29
C VAL A 790 -16.66 3.03 -14.85
N VAL A 791 -17.31 3.70 -13.90
CA VAL A 791 -17.19 3.34 -12.49
C VAL A 791 -18.20 2.24 -12.16
N VAL A 792 -17.71 1.15 -11.58
CA VAL A 792 -18.51 0.02 -11.10
C VAL A 792 -18.33 -0.11 -9.61
N THR A 793 -19.42 -0.40 -8.89
CA THR A 793 -19.35 -0.86 -7.49
C THR A 793 -19.59 -2.37 -7.47
N PRO A 794 -18.53 -3.20 -7.40
CA PRO A 794 -18.64 -4.65 -7.48
C PRO A 794 -19.38 -5.21 -6.26
N ARG A 795 -20.06 -6.35 -6.42
CA ARG A 795 -20.76 -7.04 -5.34
C ARG A 795 -20.34 -8.51 -5.30
N PRO A 796 -20.27 -9.16 -4.12
CA PRO A 796 -19.75 -10.52 -4.00
C PRO A 796 -20.55 -11.51 -4.85
N GLY A 797 -19.87 -12.33 -5.64
CA GLY A 797 -20.47 -13.38 -6.47
C GLY A 797 -21.29 -12.87 -7.65
N VAL A 798 -21.30 -11.55 -7.89
CA VAL A 798 -22.09 -10.91 -8.93
C VAL A 798 -21.20 -10.42 -10.07
N ALA A 799 -21.53 -10.87 -11.28
CA ALA A 799 -20.93 -10.40 -12.52
C ALA A 799 -21.67 -9.18 -13.08
N THR A 800 -20.98 -8.03 -13.13
CA THR A 800 -21.50 -6.77 -13.69
C THR A 800 -21.02 -6.60 -15.11
N ARG A 801 -21.94 -6.32 -16.04
CA ARG A 801 -21.59 -6.08 -17.44
C ARG A 801 -21.22 -4.62 -17.64
N VAL A 802 -20.13 -4.38 -18.35
CA VAL A 802 -19.66 -3.04 -18.74
C VAL A 802 -19.40 -3.05 -20.23
N ALA A 803 -19.89 -2.03 -20.92
CA ALA A 803 -19.59 -1.80 -22.32
C ALA A 803 -18.63 -0.62 -22.42
N LEU A 804 -17.53 -0.79 -23.16
CA LEU A 804 -16.49 0.21 -23.34
C LEU A 804 -16.38 0.54 -24.83
N PRO A 805 -16.94 1.68 -25.27
CA PRO A 805 -16.84 2.11 -26.65
C PRO A 805 -15.43 2.62 -26.97
N LEU A 806 -14.90 2.15 -28.09
CA LEU A 806 -13.78 2.75 -28.80
C LEU A 806 -14.34 3.59 -29.93
N THR A 807 -13.77 4.76 -30.17
CA THR A 807 -14.11 5.57 -31.34
C THR A 807 -12.87 5.73 -32.20
N ALA A 808 -13.09 5.89 -33.50
CA ALA A 808 -12.02 6.18 -34.40
C ALA A 808 -11.48 7.60 -34.14
N ALA A 809 -10.16 7.72 -34.19
CA ALA A 809 -9.40 8.92 -33.98
C ALA A 809 -8.64 9.28 -35.25
N GLY A 810 -8.64 10.56 -35.57
CA GLY A 810 -7.88 11.14 -36.65
C GLY A 810 -6.79 12.07 -36.13
N GLU A 811 -6.08 12.64 -37.08
CA GLU A 811 -5.02 13.63 -36.85
C GLU A 811 -5.35 14.90 -37.64
N ILE A 812 -5.06 16.05 -37.05
CA ILE A 812 -5.13 17.33 -37.76
C ILE A 812 -3.75 17.98 -37.67
N GLU A 813 -3.14 18.23 -38.82
CA GLU A 813 -1.81 18.80 -38.91
C GLU A 813 -1.75 20.02 -39.82
N GLY A 814 -0.78 20.89 -39.56
CA GLY A 814 -0.48 22.03 -40.42
C GLY A 814 0.87 22.65 -40.09
N VAL A 815 1.25 23.65 -40.87
CA VAL A 815 2.50 24.38 -40.66
C VAL A 815 2.21 25.87 -40.62
N ALA A 816 2.46 26.53 -39.49
CA ALA A 816 2.27 27.96 -39.32
C ALA A 816 3.50 28.74 -39.80
N MET A 817 3.30 29.58 -40.81
CA MET A 817 4.31 30.46 -41.39
C MET A 817 3.84 31.92 -41.29
N ARG A 818 4.77 32.87 -41.18
CA ARG A 818 4.46 34.29 -41.43
C ARG A 818 4.30 34.51 -42.94
N ASP A 819 3.61 35.58 -43.32
CA ASP A 819 3.40 36.01 -44.72
C ASP A 819 4.71 36.21 -45.53
N GLY A 820 5.88 36.17 -44.88
CA GLY A 820 7.22 36.20 -45.49
C GLY A 820 7.97 34.86 -45.53
N GLY A 821 7.31 33.73 -45.23
CA GLY A 821 7.89 32.38 -45.34
C GLY A 821 8.66 31.86 -44.11
N ASN A 822 8.74 32.63 -43.03
CA ASN A 822 9.39 32.21 -41.78
C ASN A 822 8.42 31.41 -40.90
N ALA A 823 8.87 30.27 -40.38
CA ALA A 823 8.15 29.45 -39.41
C ALA A 823 7.83 30.21 -38.12
N ILE A 824 6.72 29.87 -37.49
CA ILE A 824 6.31 30.44 -36.20
C ILE A 824 6.38 29.35 -35.14
N GLU A 825 7.38 29.42 -34.27
CA GLU A 825 7.53 28.55 -33.09
C GLU A 825 6.71 29.07 -31.90
N GLY A 826 6.15 28.16 -31.10
CA GLY A 826 5.47 28.48 -29.84
C GLY A 826 4.10 29.15 -30.00
N LEU A 827 3.52 29.14 -31.20
CA LEU A 827 2.15 29.57 -31.45
C LEU A 827 1.19 28.49 -30.97
N GLN A 828 0.29 28.84 -30.06
CA GLN A 828 -0.70 27.91 -29.53
C GLN A 828 -1.96 27.91 -30.39
N PHE A 829 -2.36 26.72 -30.85
CA PHE A 829 -3.64 26.47 -31.51
C PHE A 829 -4.63 25.80 -30.57
N GLU A 830 -5.91 26.13 -30.73
CA GLU A 830 -7.06 25.51 -30.08
C GLU A 830 -7.88 24.74 -31.12
N LEU A 831 -8.25 23.50 -30.80
CA LEU A 831 -9.21 22.71 -31.54
C LEU A 831 -10.59 22.85 -30.88
N VAL A 832 -11.55 23.40 -31.60
CA VAL A 832 -12.89 23.73 -31.10
C VAL A 832 -13.93 22.83 -31.77
N ASP A 833 -14.80 22.20 -30.96
CA ASP A 833 -15.89 21.38 -31.47
C ASP A 833 -17.08 22.21 -32.01
N ALA A 834 -18.10 21.53 -32.55
CA ALA A 834 -19.31 22.16 -33.07
C ALA A 834 -20.14 22.88 -31.99
N GLU A 835 -19.98 22.53 -30.71
CA GLU A 835 -20.63 23.20 -29.57
C GLU A 835 -19.82 24.41 -29.05
N GLY A 836 -18.70 24.75 -29.69
CA GLY A 836 -17.85 25.88 -29.33
C GLY A 836 -16.90 25.61 -28.15
N ARG A 837 -16.76 24.35 -27.72
CA ARG A 837 -15.87 23.95 -26.61
C ARG A 837 -14.47 23.61 -27.14
N VAL A 838 -13.44 24.05 -26.42
CA VAL A 838 -12.06 23.67 -26.73
C VAL A 838 -11.82 22.22 -26.30
N ARG A 839 -11.46 21.36 -27.24
CA ARG A 839 -11.22 19.93 -27.02
C ARG A 839 -9.75 19.58 -26.85
N ALA A 840 -8.87 20.32 -27.51
CA ALA A 840 -7.44 20.14 -27.41
C ALA A 840 -6.72 21.47 -27.69
N THR A 841 -5.48 21.57 -27.21
CA THR A 841 -4.57 22.66 -27.57
C THR A 841 -3.22 22.08 -27.92
N THR A 842 -2.54 22.65 -28.91
CA THR A 842 -1.19 22.25 -29.30
C THR A 842 -0.33 23.50 -29.53
N LEU A 843 0.98 23.33 -29.52
CA LEU A 843 1.96 24.39 -29.77
C LEU A 843 2.69 24.05 -31.06
N THR A 844 3.04 25.08 -31.84
CA THR A 844 3.90 24.90 -33.01
C THR A 844 5.35 24.65 -32.60
N GLU A 845 6.01 23.75 -33.31
CA GLU A 845 7.44 23.45 -33.16
C GLU A 845 8.32 24.48 -33.90
N PHE A 846 9.65 24.27 -33.89
CA PHE A 846 10.65 25.20 -34.44
C PHE A 846 10.50 25.47 -35.94
N ASP A 847 9.94 24.52 -36.69
CA ASP A 847 9.65 24.59 -38.13
C ASP A 847 8.20 25.06 -38.42
N GLY A 848 7.46 25.44 -37.38
CA GLY A 848 6.07 25.89 -37.47
C GLY A 848 5.05 24.75 -37.55
N TYR A 849 5.49 23.49 -37.55
CA TYR A 849 4.61 22.33 -37.56
C TYR A 849 3.78 22.25 -36.28
N PHE A 850 2.50 21.88 -36.41
CA PHE A 850 1.65 21.53 -35.28
C PHE A 850 0.82 20.30 -35.62
N LEU A 851 0.54 19.50 -34.59
CA LEU A 851 -0.24 18.29 -34.67
C LEU A 851 -1.25 18.23 -33.53
N PHE A 852 -2.49 17.94 -33.87
CA PHE A 852 -3.49 17.42 -32.96
C PHE A 852 -3.60 15.92 -33.19
N GLU A 853 -3.11 15.14 -32.23
CA GLU A 853 -3.26 13.69 -32.20
C GLU A 853 -4.59 13.30 -31.57
N SER A 854 -5.04 12.07 -31.83
CA SER A 854 -6.21 11.45 -31.17
C SER A 854 -7.49 12.30 -31.27
N VAL A 855 -7.73 12.92 -32.42
CA VAL A 855 -8.93 13.75 -32.64
C VAL A 855 -10.12 12.86 -33.01
N ALA A 856 -11.15 12.79 -32.17
CA ALA A 856 -12.37 12.04 -32.52
C ALA A 856 -12.95 12.53 -33.86
N TYR A 857 -13.61 11.65 -34.61
CA TYR A 857 -14.23 12.05 -35.88
C TYR A 857 -15.37 13.05 -35.67
N GLY A 858 -15.44 14.07 -36.52
CA GLY A 858 -16.41 15.14 -36.35
C GLY A 858 -16.02 16.42 -37.07
N ARG A 859 -16.83 17.47 -36.87
CA ARG A 859 -16.55 18.81 -37.39
C ARG A 859 -15.86 19.64 -36.34
N TYR A 860 -14.66 20.11 -36.67
CA TYR A 860 -13.85 20.93 -35.81
C TYR A 860 -13.44 22.22 -36.49
N THR A 861 -13.08 23.17 -35.64
CA THR A 861 -12.54 24.44 -36.02
C THR A 861 -11.19 24.64 -35.33
N VAL A 862 -10.12 24.80 -36.11
CA VAL A 862 -8.79 25.14 -35.61
C VAL A 862 -8.65 26.67 -35.61
N ARG A 863 -8.31 27.23 -34.46
CA ARG A 863 -8.06 28.68 -34.30
C ARG A 863 -6.82 28.93 -33.44
N MET A 864 -6.23 30.11 -33.55
CA MET A 864 -5.16 30.51 -32.63
C MET A 864 -5.72 30.83 -31.24
N ALA A 865 -5.00 30.45 -30.19
CA ALA A 865 -5.32 30.87 -28.84
C ALA A 865 -5.17 32.40 -28.72
N LYS A 866 -6.18 33.08 -28.15
CA LYS A 866 -6.22 34.55 -28.11
C LYS A 866 -4.97 35.19 -27.49
N ALA A 867 -4.46 34.58 -26.42
CA ALA A 867 -3.24 35.05 -25.76
C ALA A 867 -1.99 34.92 -26.65
N SER A 868 -1.87 33.81 -27.38
CA SER A 868 -0.75 33.54 -28.27
C SER A 868 -0.78 34.43 -29.52
N ALA A 869 -1.97 34.62 -30.11
CA ALA A 869 -2.20 35.57 -31.20
C ALA A 869 -1.85 37.02 -30.80
N ALA A 870 -2.27 37.45 -29.60
CA ALA A 870 -1.96 38.78 -29.07
C ALA A 870 -0.46 38.97 -28.82
N ALA A 871 0.22 37.98 -28.22
CA ALA A 871 1.66 38.01 -27.96
C ALA A 871 2.47 38.13 -29.26
N LEU A 872 2.04 37.44 -30.32
CA LEU A 872 2.71 37.43 -31.62
C LEU A 872 2.22 38.52 -32.59
N ARG A 873 1.25 39.35 -32.16
CA ARG A 873 0.58 40.40 -32.95
C ARG A 873 0.01 39.86 -34.27
N LEU A 874 -0.61 38.69 -34.22
CA LEU A 874 -1.27 38.05 -35.36
C LEU A 874 -2.77 38.33 -35.31
N ASP A 875 -3.41 38.36 -36.47
CA ASP A 875 -4.87 38.52 -36.57
C ASP A 875 -5.59 37.27 -35.98
N PRO A 876 -6.35 37.41 -34.87
CA PRO A 876 -7.03 36.28 -34.24
C PRO A 876 -8.26 35.79 -35.03
N ALA A 877 -8.67 36.47 -36.11
CA ALA A 877 -9.81 36.07 -36.95
C ALA A 877 -9.55 34.81 -37.80
N PHE A 878 -8.35 34.24 -37.72
CA PHE A 878 -8.00 33.02 -38.43
C PHE A 878 -8.71 31.79 -37.85
N VAL A 879 -9.50 31.14 -38.70
CA VAL A 879 -10.36 30.02 -38.35
C VAL A 879 -10.38 29.04 -39.54
N LEU A 880 -10.02 27.78 -39.30
CA LEU A 880 -10.05 26.73 -40.33
C LEU A 880 -10.97 25.59 -39.91
N SER A 881 -11.80 25.11 -40.84
CA SER A 881 -12.59 23.90 -40.63
C SER A 881 -11.73 22.66 -40.87
N ALA A 882 -11.78 21.71 -39.95
CA ALA A 882 -11.18 20.40 -40.08
C ALA A 882 -12.27 19.34 -39.83
N VAL A 883 -12.37 18.35 -40.71
CA VAL A 883 -13.39 17.29 -40.61
C VAL A 883 -12.71 15.91 -40.70
N PRO A 884 -12.01 15.47 -39.64
CA PRO A 884 -11.49 14.12 -39.58
C PRO A 884 -12.66 13.12 -39.62
N GLY A 885 -12.51 12.07 -40.42
CA GLY A 885 -13.54 11.04 -40.63
C GLY A 885 -12.99 9.80 -41.33
N LYS A 886 -13.80 8.75 -41.46
CA LYS A 886 -13.35 7.45 -42.06
C LYS A 886 -12.66 7.58 -43.42
N GLN A 887 -13.07 8.54 -44.26
CA GLN A 887 -12.46 8.78 -45.58
C GLN A 887 -11.19 9.63 -45.53
N MET A 888 -11.05 10.48 -44.51
CA MET A 888 -9.92 11.38 -44.29
C MET A 888 -9.55 11.36 -42.79
N PRO A 889 -8.90 10.27 -42.31
CA PRO A 889 -8.50 10.17 -40.91
C PRO A 889 -7.41 11.19 -40.57
N ARG A 890 -6.58 11.58 -41.54
CA ARG A 890 -5.58 12.63 -41.41
C ARG A 890 -5.98 13.86 -42.22
N VAL A 891 -6.26 14.96 -41.54
CA VAL A 891 -6.59 16.25 -42.15
C VAL A 891 -5.34 17.11 -42.20
N ARG A 892 -4.85 17.34 -43.41
CA ARG A 892 -3.73 18.26 -43.66
C ARG A 892 -4.27 19.65 -43.97
N LEU A 893 -4.06 20.59 -43.07
CA LEU A 893 -4.41 22.00 -43.28
C LEU A 893 -3.40 22.73 -44.18
N GLY A 894 -2.24 22.10 -44.43
CA GLY A 894 -1.18 22.67 -45.25
C GLY A 894 -0.44 23.81 -44.55
N THR A 895 0.19 24.68 -45.35
CA THR A 895 0.93 25.84 -44.84
C THR A 895 -0.01 27.02 -44.62
N LEU A 896 -0.05 27.50 -43.38
CA LEU A 896 -0.90 28.58 -42.92
C LEU A 896 -0.08 29.88 -42.88
N ALA A 897 -0.28 30.76 -43.87
CA ALA A 897 0.35 32.07 -43.90
C ALA A 897 -0.41 33.06 -43.01
N LEU A 898 0.17 33.39 -41.86
CA LEU A 898 -0.43 34.25 -40.84
C LEU A 898 0.08 35.69 -40.97
N ARG A 899 -0.86 36.62 -41.06
CA ARG A 899 -0.57 38.06 -41.23
C ARG A 899 -0.35 38.74 -39.88
N PRO A 900 0.71 39.55 -39.74
CA PRO A 900 0.85 40.47 -38.63
C PRO A 900 -0.24 41.55 -38.69
N LEU A 901 -0.78 41.94 -37.54
CA LEU A 901 -1.62 43.13 -37.43
C LEU A 901 -0.78 44.37 -37.79
N ALA A 902 -1.22 45.11 -38.81
CA ALA A 902 -0.53 46.30 -39.28
C ALA A 902 -0.42 47.34 -38.15
N ARG A 903 0.79 47.91 -38.02
CA ARG A 903 1.06 49.00 -37.09
C ARG A 903 0.24 50.21 -37.54
N ALA A 904 -0.75 50.64 -36.75
CA ALA A 904 -1.24 52.01 -36.85
C ALA A 904 -0.05 52.92 -36.51
N LEU A 905 0.57 53.48 -37.54
CA LEU A 905 1.64 54.45 -37.41
C LEU A 905 1.04 55.74 -36.85
N ALA A 906 1.25 55.96 -35.55
CA ALA A 906 1.16 57.29 -34.98
C ALA A 906 2.32 58.12 -35.54
N GLY A 907 1.98 59.18 -36.29
CA GLY A 907 2.95 60.17 -36.77
C GLY A 907 2.28 61.20 -37.67
N GLY A 908 2.07 62.41 -37.14
CA GLY A 908 1.66 63.56 -37.93
C GLY A 908 1.01 64.68 -37.12
N ASP A 909 1.77 65.33 -36.24
CA ASP A 909 1.49 66.71 -35.84
C ASP A 909 1.55 67.60 -37.09
N ALA A 910 0.47 68.33 -37.39
CA ALA A 910 0.48 69.79 -37.60
C ALA A 910 -0.84 70.31 -38.20
N ALA A 911 -1.42 71.24 -37.46
CA ALA A 911 -2.03 72.49 -37.92
C ALA A 911 -3.39 72.47 -38.67
N ASP A 912 -4.40 72.81 -37.87
CA ASP A 912 -5.22 74.03 -38.00
C ASP A 912 -6.56 73.96 -38.73
N GLY A 913 -7.55 74.61 -38.10
CA GLY A 913 -8.78 75.07 -38.74
C GLY A 913 -10.10 74.47 -38.25
N GLY A 914 -10.76 75.16 -37.31
CA GLY A 914 -12.20 75.38 -37.45
C GLY A 914 -13.12 74.82 -36.36
N GLN A 915 -13.54 75.75 -35.50
CA GLN A 915 -14.60 75.68 -34.50
C GLN A 915 -15.92 75.01 -34.93
N GLY A 916 -16.61 74.40 -33.97
CA GLY A 916 -18.08 74.50 -33.89
C GLY A 916 -18.82 73.34 -33.22
N GLY A 917 -19.36 73.56 -32.01
CA GLY A 917 -20.71 73.07 -31.68
C GLY A 917 -20.89 71.97 -30.62
N ALA A 918 -20.89 72.39 -29.34
CA ALA A 918 -21.93 72.15 -28.33
C ALA A 918 -22.36 70.72 -27.85
N ARG A 919 -22.28 70.60 -26.51
CA ARG A 919 -23.25 70.05 -25.52
C ARG A 919 -23.38 68.53 -25.27
N ALA A 920 -22.75 68.13 -24.15
CA ALA A 920 -23.34 67.58 -22.90
C ALA A 920 -24.18 66.27 -22.90
N PRO A 921 -24.12 65.49 -21.80
CA PRO A 921 -24.49 64.06 -21.77
C PRO A 921 -25.90 63.81 -21.21
N PRO A 922 -26.43 62.57 -21.28
CA PRO A 922 -27.46 62.14 -20.36
C PRO A 922 -26.92 61.19 -19.28
N ASN A 923 -27.31 61.55 -18.06
CA ASN A 923 -27.44 60.71 -16.87
C ASN A 923 -28.64 59.73 -17.00
N ASP A 924 -28.79 58.91 -15.97
CA ASP A 924 -30.02 58.22 -15.46
C ASP A 924 -30.04 56.69 -15.68
N ALA A 925 -29.98 55.87 -14.62
CA ALA A 925 -30.94 55.56 -13.53
C ALA A 925 -31.54 54.16 -13.80
N ARG A 926 -31.31 53.15 -12.95
CA ARG A 926 -32.15 52.75 -11.78
C ARG A 926 -33.66 52.69 -12.06
N ASP A 927 -34.17 51.48 -12.23
CA ASP A 927 -35.18 50.75 -11.41
C ASP A 927 -35.59 49.48 -12.20
N GLY A 928 -35.67 48.28 -11.62
CA GLY A 928 -36.76 47.78 -10.77
C GLY A 928 -37.98 47.38 -11.63
N GLY A 929 -38.61 46.20 -11.60
CA GLY A 929 -38.48 44.96 -10.86
C GLY A 929 -39.51 43.95 -11.43
N GLY A 930 -39.44 42.69 -11.00
CA GLY A 930 -40.35 41.60 -11.38
C GLY A 930 -39.76 40.24 -11.02
#